data_AF-A0A0S3IUK7-F1
#
_entry.id   AF-A0A0S3IUK7-F1
#
_cell.length_a   1.000
_cell.length_b   1.000
_cell.length_c   1.000
_cell.angle_alpha   90.00
_cell.angle_beta   90.00
_cell.angle_gamma   90.00
#
_symmetry.space_group_name_H-M   'P 1'
#
loop_
_entity.id
_entity.type
_entity.pdbx_description
1 polymer ?
#
loop_
_entity_poly.entity_id
_entity_poly.type
_entity_poly.pdbx_seq_one_letter_code
_entity_poly.pdbx_strand_id
1 'polypeptide(L)'
;VKLCDTQIALFAATGKVELGSTLEDFMKAFVPDPKLRIIMATMAESGRTIDHKVKTASCGGTACTNVFGDEQLAVDMLADKVLFEGLKHCGVCEIACSEENPVPLPMGGSGYSVCFDPLDGSSIVDTNFSVGTIFGVWPGDRIVGTTGRDLAASGIIVYGPRTVLCVAFKGVAGTFDFMLQDDGKWHLVKETTTIGEGKLFSPGNLRCTYDNPEYLKLLSYYNNEQYTLRYTGGMVPDVYQLLIKGRGVFTNVISPTTKAKLRLSFEVAPIALLIENAGGASSCDGKSVSALDVAITGIDQRTEVCFGSRTEVARFEQFMAGQVSARLAATLSAEELAKATAAPKASKLLTDAADPVPAFVPPVWKPQPVPDISAKIGESLEEVLAKAVPDLKLRRVMTTMANSCRIISHKVKTAATTGTAATNVFGDEQLAVDMVADKVLFDGLSHCEACEIACSEENPVPLEMGGSGYSVCFDPLDGSSIVDTNFSVGTIFGVWPGNRIIGTTGRDLAASGICVYGPRTVLCVAFKDYPGTHDFLLGDDGKWTYVKAYTHIGEGKMFAPGNLRCTLDNPEYERLISYYTRQQYTLRYTGGMVPDVYQMLVKEKGVFTNVISPSTKAKLRLSFEAAPIALLVEKAGGASSCDGKGVSALDVQINGIDQRTQVCFGSRTEVARFEHYLNGKVSERLLAE
;
A
#
# COMPACT_ATOMS: atom_id res chain seq x y z
N VAL A 1 -14.37 53.86 -25.00
CA VAL A 1 -14.27 52.41 -24.70
C VAL A 1 -13.26 52.24 -23.58
N LYS A 2 -13.71 52.39 -22.33
CA LYS A 2 -12.95 52.16 -21.09
C LYS A 2 -13.96 51.58 -20.12
N LEU A 3 -13.96 50.26 -19.99
CA LEU A 3 -14.64 49.45 -18.97
C LEU A 3 -14.10 48.02 -19.15
N CYS A 4 -12.93 47.77 -18.56
CA CYS A 4 -12.45 46.45 -18.17
C CYS A 4 -11.35 46.71 -17.12
N ASP A 5 -11.20 45.82 -16.17
CA ASP A 5 -10.34 45.91 -14.97
C ASP A 5 -11.02 46.54 -13.75
N THR A 6 -12.03 45.86 -13.24
CA THR A 6 -12.47 46.03 -11.85
C THR A 6 -12.15 44.75 -11.07
N GLN A 7 -11.07 44.83 -10.29
CA GLN A 7 -10.81 44.12 -9.02
C GLN A 7 -10.95 42.58 -9.00
N ILE A 8 -9.89 41.89 -9.44
CA ILE A 8 -9.44 40.64 -8.80
C ILE A 8 -8.22 41.00 -7.95
N ALA A 9 -8.47 41.60 -6.80
CA ALA A 9 -7.49 41.81 -5.74
C ALA A 9 -8.23 41.74 -4.40
N LEU A 10 -8.82 40.59 -4.09
CA LEU A 10 -9.26 40.28 -2.74
C LEU A 10 -8.28 39.27 -2.17
N PHE A 11 -7.40 39.78 -1.29
CA PHE A 11 -6.58 39.06 -0.33
C PHE A 11 -5.84 37.84 -0.86
N ALA A 12 -4.67 38.06 -1.48
CA ALA A 12 -3.63 37.03 -1.45
C ALA A 12 -3.37 36.72 0.03
N ALA A 13 -3.61 35.48 0.44
CA ALA A 13 -3.36 35.03 1.81
C ALA A 13 -1.88 35.27 2.14
N THR A 14 -1.59 36.26 2.98
CA THR A 14 -0.24 36.67 3.39
C THR A 14 0.28 35.88 4.59
N GLY A 15 -0.46 34.86 5.04
CA GLY A 15 -0.04 33.95 6.10
C GLY A 15 1.11 33.07 5.64
N LYS A 16 2.12 32.88 6.48
CA LYS A 16 3.13 31.84 6.27
C LYS A 16 2.50 30.50 6.66
N VAL A 17 2.61 29.49 5.81
CA VAL A 17 2.20 28.12 6.14
C VAL A 17 3.09 27.63 7.29
N GLU A 18 2.48 27.30 8.42
CA GLU A 18 3.18 26.88 9.64
C GLU A 18 2.88 25.41 9.95
N LEU A 19 3.90 24.55 9.86
CA LEU A 19 3.79 23.15 10.24
C LEU A 19 3.39 23.03 11.72
N GLY A 20 2.52 22.08 12.03
CA GLY A 20 1.92 21.88 13.34
C GLY A 20 0.62 22.65 13.57
N SER A 21 0.29 23.65 12.72
CA SER A 21 -1.01 24.34 12.79
C SER A 21 -2.17 23.37 12.59
N THR A 22 -3.30 23.66 13.24
CA THR A 22 -4.51 22.84 13.06
C THR A 22 -5.17 23.15 11.72
N LEU A 23 -5.95 22.19 11.19
CA LEU A 23 -6.79 22.42 10.00
C LEU A 23 -7.68 23.66 10.17
N GLU A 24 -8.25 23.87 11.36
CA GLU A 24 -9.10 25.03 11.62
C GLU A 24 -8.33 26.37 11.48
N ASP A 25 -7.13 26.44 12.06
CA ASP A 25 -6.29 27.66 12.00
C ASP A 25 -5.80 27.93 10.58
N PHE A 26 -5.36 26.88 9.87
CA PHE A 26 -5.01 26.98 8.47
C PHE A 26 -6.20 27.49 7.64
N MET A 27 -7.38 26.88 7.80
CA MET A 27 -8.57 27.26 7.05
C MET A 27 -8.96 28.72 7.32
N LYS A 28 -8.89 29.20 8.56
CA LYS A 28 -9.13 30.62 8.90
C LYS A 28 -8.14 31.58 8.23
N ALA A 29 -6.89 31.16 8.08
CA ALA A 29 -5.84 31.99 7.49
C ALA A 29 -5.88 32.03 5.95
N PHE A 30 -6.19 30.91 5.30
CA PHE A 30 -6.01 30.73 3.86
C PHE A 30 -7.31 30.58 3.07
N VAL A 31 -8.43 30.23 3.71
CA VAL A 31 -9.71 29.98 3.03
C VAL A 31 -10.76 31.03 3.44
N PRO A 32 -10.97 32.08 2.63
CA PRO A 32 -11.82 33.20 3.03
C PRO A 32 -13.30 32.81 3.13
N ASP A 33 -13.77 31.89 2.29
CA ASP A 33 -15.18 31.49 2.26
C ASP A 33 -15.54 30.65 3.51
N PRO A 34 -16.41 31.14 4.41
CA PRO A 34 -16.86 30.38 5.59
C PRO A 34 -17.62 29.10 5.23
N LYS A 35 -18.36 29.07 4.12
CA LYS A 35 -19.10 27.88 3.70
C LYS A 35 -18.15 26.78 3.22
N LEU A 36 -17.08 27.13 2.50
CA LEU A 36 -16.05 26.16 2.11
C LEU A 36 -15.35 25.58 3.33
N ARG A 37 -15.06 26.42 4.35
CA ARG A 37 -14.49 25.96 5.62
C ARG A 37 -15.36 24.92 6.30
N ILE A 38 -16.68 25.11 6.29
CA ILE A 38 -17.64 24.15 6.85
C ILE A 38 -17.65 22.83 6.07
N ILE A 39 -17.65 22.87 4.72
CA ILE A 39 -17.56 21.65 3.90
C ILE A 39 -16.29 20.88 4.24
N MET A 40 -15.12 21.53 4.24
CA MET A 40 -13.86 20.83 4.51
C MET A 40 -13.76 20.26 5.92
N ALA A 41 -14.26 20.99 6.92
CA ALA A 41 -14.35 20.48 8.30
C ALA A 41 -15.27 19.26 8.37
N THR A 42 -16.38 19.26 7.62
CA THR A 42 -17.31 18.13 7.51
C THR A 42 -16.62 16.92 6.89
N MET A 43 -15.89 17.10 5.78
CA MET A 43 -15.15 16.00 5.14
C MET A 43 -14.07 15.43 6.06
N ALA A 44 -13.34 16.29 6.79
CA ALA A 44 -12.34 15.86 7.75
C ALA A 44 -12.94 15.06 8.92
N GLU A 45 -14.12 15.47 9.42
CA GLU A 45 -14.83 14.76 10.48
C GLU A 45 -15.39 13.41 10.02
N SER A 46 -16.03 13.38 8.85
CA SER A 46 -16.45 12.13 8.20
C SER A 46 -15.26 11.20 8.00
N GLY A 47 -14.11 11.74 7.56
CA GLY A 47 -12.85 11.02 7.43
C GLY A 47 -12.38 10.36 8.71
N ARG A 48 -12.40 11.09 9.83
CA ARG A 48 -12.07 10.56 11.16
C ARG A 48 -13.01 9.42 11.58
N THR A 49 -14.30 9.56 11.28
CA THR A 49 -15.29 8.51 11.57
C THR A 49 -15.06 7.26 10.73
N ILE A 50 -14.78 7.41 9.44
CA ILE A 50 -14.47 6.31 8.51
C ILE A 50 -13.22 5.56 8.97
N ASP A 51 -12.17 6.28 9.33
CA ASP A 51 -10.93 5.69 9.85
C ASP A 51 -11.18 4.74 11.03
N HIS A 52 -11.95 5.18 12.02
CA HIS A 52 -12.32 4.34 13.16
C HIS A 52 -13.13 3.09 12.74
N LYS A 53 -14.00 3.21 11.73
CA LYS A 53 -14.78 2.09 11.19
C LYS A 53 -13.94 1.10 10.38
N VAL A 54 -12.97 1.59 9.61
CA VAL A 54 -12.02 0.75 8.87
C VAL A 54 -11.14 -0.03 9.86
N LYS A 55 -10.63 0.64 10.90
CA LYS A 55 -9.73 0.05 11.94
C LYS A 55 -10.33 -1.17 12.64
N THR A 56 -11.64 -1.14 12.91
CA THR A 56 -12.35 -2.19 13.65
C THR A 56 -13.17 -3.12 12.75
N ALA A 57 -13.05 -3.00 11.43
CA ALA A 57 -13.81 -3.81 10.50
C ALA A 57 -13.43 -5.30 10.58
N SER A 58 -14.46 -6.14 10.69
CA SER A 58 -14.33 -7.60 10.58
C SER A 58 -14.38 -7.99 9.11
N CYS A 59 -13.30 -8.57 8.62
CA CYS A 59 -13.23 -9.07 7.24
C CYS A 59 -13.37 -10.60 7.23
N GLY A 60 -14.52 -11.08 6.76
CA GLY A 60 -14.82 -12.49 6.59
C GLY A 60 -15.57 -12.71 5.27
N GLY A 61 -15.19 -13.72 4.49
CA GLY A 61 -15.81 -13.99 3.19
C GLY A 61 -15.48 -12.94 2.12
N THR A 62 -16.50 -12.42 1.44
CA THR A 62 -16.35 -11.54 0.26
C THR A 62 -16.35 -10.03 0.58
N ALA A 63 -16.52 -9.62 1.84
CA ALA A 63 -16.56 -8.22 2.24
C ALA A 63 -15.96 -7.99 3.64
N CYS A 64 -15.50 -6.76 3.87
CA CYS A 64 -15.20 -6.25 5.19
C CYS A 64 -16.43 -5.53 5.72
N THR A 65 -16.81 -5.80 6.97
CA THR A 65 -18.03 -5.26 7.56
C THR A 65 -17.78 -4.66 8.94
N ASN A 66 -18.58 -3.68 9.32
CA ASN A 66 -18.60 -3.11 10.65
C ASN A 66 -20.05 -2.93 11.12
N VAL A 67 -20.28 -2.83 12.43
CA VAL A 67 -21.60 -2.58 13.01
C VAL A 67 -21.83 -1.07 13.11
N PHE A 68 -22.94 -0.60 12.56
CA PHE A 68 -23.38 0.79 12.63
C PHE A 68 -24.84 0.86 13.05
N GLY A 69 -25.10 1.40 14.25
CA GLY A 69 -26.41 1.23 14.88
C GLY A 69 -26.69 -0.25 15.10
N ASP A 70 -27.82 -0.73 14.58
CA ASP A 70 -28.25 -2.12 14.67
C ASP A 70 -27.94 -2.95 13.42
N GLU A 71 -27.22 -2.37 12.44
CA GLU A 71 -26.97 -3.00 11.12
C GLU A 71 -25.48 -3.32 10.91
N GLN A 72 -25.20 -4.46 10.27
CA GLN A 72 -23.87 -4.82 9.78
C GLN A 72 -23.76 -4.44 8.30
N LEU A 73 -22.87 -3.51 7.98
CA LEU A 73 -22.72 -2.97 6.62
C LEU A 73 -21.28 -3.15 6.12
N ALA A 74 -21.13 -3.28 4.80
CA ALA A 74 -19.82 -3.24 4.17
C ALA A 74 -19.17 -1.86 4.38
N VAL A 75 -17.85 -1.83 4.54
CA VAL A 75 -17.14 -0.60 4.97
C VAL A 75 -17.25 0.54 3.95
N ASP A 76 -17.35 0.22 2.67
CA ASP A 76 -17.63 1.17 1.57
C ASP A 76 -19.01 1.84 1.75
N MET A 77 -20.07 1.06 1.93
CA MET A 77 -21.43 1.56 2.17
C MET A 77 -21.54 2.36 3.49
N LEU A 78 -20.74 2.00 4.49
CA LEU A 78 -20.63 2.77 5.73
C LEU A 78 -19.98 4.13 5.51
N ALA A 79 -18.88 4.16 4.75
CA ALA A 79 -18.21 5.40 4.41
C ALA A 79 -19.13 6.32 3.60
N ASP A 80 -19.87 5.76 2.65
CA ASP A 80 -20.88 6.44 1.87
C ASP A 80 -21.93 7.13 2.76
N LYS A 81 -22.51 6.37 3.70
CA LYS A 81 -23.50 6.88 4.66
C LYS A 81 -22.94 7.99 5.53
N VAL A 82 -21.72 7.83 6.07
CA VAL A 82 -21.05 8.83 6.92
C VAL A 82 -20.81 10.14 6.17
N LEU A 83 -20.45 10.08 4.88
CA LEU A 83 -20.23 11.25 4.05
C LEU A 83 -21.54 11.97 3.72
N PHE A 84 -22.57 11.24 3.29
CA PHE A 84 -23.89 11.82 3.04
C PHE A 84 -24.52 12.44 4.30
N GLU A 85 -24.45 11.77 5.46
CA GLU A 85 -24.96 12.31 6.72
C GLU A 85 -24.23 13.58 7.14
N GLY A 86 -22.90 13.62 7.01
CA GLY A 86 -22.10 14.82 7.26
C GLY A 86 -22.53 15.98 6.37
N LEU A 87 -22.57 15.74 5.05
CA LEU A 87 -22.92 16.76 4.05
C LEU A 87 -24.36 17.26 4.20
N LYS A 88 -25.30 16.41 4.58
CA LYS A 88 -26.69 16.79 4.85
C LYS A 88 -26.82 17.72 6.06
N HIS A 89 -26.04 17.50 7.11
CA HIS A 89 -26.12 18.30 8.34
C HIS A 89 -25.28 19.58 8.33
N CYS A 90 -24.35 19.74 7.37
CA CYS A 90 -23.48 20.90 7.33
C CYS A 90 -24.18 22.21 6.91
N GLY A 91 -25.37 22.13 6.31
CA GLY A 91 -26.20 23.28 5.90
C GLY A 91 -25.68 24.08 4.69
N VAL A 92 -24.53 23.70 4.12
CA VAL A 92 -23.87 24.42 3.02
C VAL A 92 -23.66 23.56 1.76
N CYS A 93 -24.00 22.27 1.82
CA CYS A 93 -24.00 21.39 0.66
C CYS A 93 -25.37 21.43 -0.05
N GLU A 94 -25.37 21.76 -1.34
CA GLU A 94 -26.55 21.75 -2.22
C GLU A 94 -26.80 20.36 -2.76
N ILE A 95 -25.78 19.76 -3.37
CA ILE A 95 -25.84 18.44 -4.00
C ILE A 95 -24.66 17.59 -3.53
N ALA A 96 -24.93 16.35 -3.16
CA ALA A 96 -23.90 15.34 -2.95
C ALA A 96 -24.09 14.20 -3.95
N CYS A 97 -22.99 13.65 -4.46
CA CYS A 97 -23.02 12.50 -5.35
C CYS A 97 -21.89 11.54 -4.99
N SER A 98 -22.22 10.25 -4.89
CA SER A 98 -21.28 9.19 -4.56
C SER A 98 -20.95 8.34 -5.78
N GLU A 99 -19.73 7.80 -5.83
CA GLU A 99 -19.33 6.81 -6.83
C GLU A 99 -20.13 5.49 -6.71
N GLU A 100 -20.54 5.11 -5.50
CA GLU A 100 -21.31 3.88 -5.22
C GLU A 100 -22.72 3.94 -5.80
N ASN A 101 -23.34 5.13 -5.75
CA ASN A 101 -24.62 5.42 -6.35
C ASN A 101 -24.55 6.78 -7.07
N PRO A 102 -24.20 6.80 -8.37
CA PRO A 102 -23.90 8.01 -9.13
C PRO A 102 -25.17 8.77 -9.54
N VAL A 103 -26.03 9.05 -8.56
CA VAL A 103 -27.24 9.85 -8.67
C VAL A 103 -27.04 11.08 -7.77
N PRO A 104 -26.99 12.30 -8.35
CA PRO A 104 -26.87 13.52 -7.55
C PRO A 104 -28.09 13.70 -6.63
N LEU A 105 -27.85 13.87 -5.33
CA LEU A 105 -28.87 13.99 -4.30
C LEU A 105 -28.87 15.39 -3.67
N PRO A 106 -30.04 16.04 -3.50
CA PRO A 106 -30.12 17.32 -2.81
C PRO A 106 -29.87 17.14 -1.30
N MET A 107 -28.93 17.89 -0.75
CA MET A 107 -28.55 17.84 0.68
C MET A 107 -29.29 18.88 1.53
N GLY A 108 -29.99 19.84 0.91
CA GLY A 108 -30.82 20.84 1.60
C GLY A 108 -30.07 22.08 2.11
N GLY A 109 -28.78 22.21 1.81
CA GLY A 109 -27.98 23.40 2.08
C GLY A 109 -27.88 24.36 0.89
N SER A 110 -27.00 25.37 0.99
CA SER A 110 -26.66 26.30 -0.09
C SER A 110 -25.17 26.68 -0.08
N GLY A 111 -24.49 26.59 -1.21
CA GLY A 111 -23.08 26.96 -1.35
C GLY A 111 -22.30 26.07 -2.32
N TYR A 112 -22.31 24.75 -2.09
CA TYR A 112 -21.41 23.83 -2.79
C TYR A 112 -22.04 22.48 -3.13
N SER A 113 -21.59 21.89 -4.23
CA SER A 113 -21.83 20.50 -4.59
C SER A 113 -20.58 19.65 -4.34
N VAL A 114 -20.75 18.42 -3.86
CA VAL A 114 -19.65 17.51 -3.54
C VAL A 114 -19.81 16.20 -4.27
N CYS A 115 -18.79 15.79 -5.01
CA CYS A 115 -18.64 14.42 -5.50
C CYS A 115 -17.59 13.70 -4.65
N PHE A 116 -17.82 12.43 -4.34
CA PHE A 116 -16.85 11.64 -3.61
C PHE A 116 -16.84 10.17 -4.03
N ASP A 117 -15.65 9.57 -3.94
CA ASP A 117 -15.46 8.13 -3.81
C ASP A 117 -15.29 7.85 -2.31
N PRO A 118 -16.25 7.13 -1.67
CA PRO A 118 -16.26 6.96 -0.24
C PRO A 118 -15.15 6.04 0.27
N LEU A 119 -14.66 5.10 -0.54
CA LEU A 119 -13.62 4.15 -0.12
C LEU A 119 -12.89 3.52 -1.33
N ASP A 120 -12.06 4.30 -2.00
CA ASP A 120 -11.10 3.83 -2.99
C ASP A 120 -10.23 2.72 -2.37
N GLY A 121 -10.11 1.62 -3.10
CA GLY A 121 -9.41 0.43 -2.63
C GLY A 121 -10.26 -0.48 -1.72
N SER A 122 -11.59 -0.35 -1.70
CA SER A 122 -12.49 -1.26 -0.96
C SER A 122 -12.15 -2.75 -1.15
N SER A 123 -11.77 -3.15 -2.38
CA SER A 123 -11.36 -4.53 -2.73
C SER A 123 -10.04 -5.04 -2.10
N ILE A 124 -9.24 -4.15 -1.50
CA ILE A 124 -7.95 -4.44 -0.85
C ILE A 124 -7.94 -4.08 0.64
N VAL A 125 -9.09 -3.73 1.23
CA VAL A 125 -9.23 -3.52 2.68
C VAL A 125 -8.86 -4.78 3.45
N ASP A 126 -9.28 -5.95 2.95
CA ASP A 126 -9.02 -7.25 3.55
C ASP A 126 -7.52 -7.58 3.59
N THR A 127 -6.76 -7.26 2.53
CA THR A 127 -5.30 -7.41 2.47
C THR A 127 -4.56 -6.40 3.33
N ASN A 128 -5.30 -5.53 4.01
CA ASN A 128 -4.80 -4.51 4.91
C ASN A 128 -3.81 -3.57 4.22
N PHE A 129 -3.95 -3.35 2.91
CA PHE A 129 -3.28 -2.25 2.21
C PHE A 129 -3.98 -0.95 2.55
N SER A 130 -3.27 0.16 2.38
CA SER A 130 -3.87 1.48 2.53
C SER A 130 -4.99 1.70 1.52
N VAL A 131 -6.02 2.40 1.95
CA VAL A 131 -7.24 2.73 1.19
C VAL A 131 -7.56 4.21 1.42
N GLY A 132 -8.59 4.77 0.79
CA GLY A 132 -8.90 6.17 1.04
C GLY A 132 -10.23 6.69 0.54
N THR A 133 -10.58 7.89 0.98
CA THR A 133 -11.71 8.66 0.44
C THR A 133 -11.16 9.67 -0.56
N ILE A 134 -11.84 9.90 -1.69
CA ILE A 134 -11.55 11.01 -2.62
C ILE A 134 -12.75 11.94 -2.63
N PHE A 135 -12.54 13.25 -2.67
CA PHE A 135 -13.65 14.20 -2.83
C PHE A 135 -13.26 15.46 -3.59
N GLY A 136 -14.21 15.99 -4.35
CA GLY A 136 -14.14 17.28 -5.01
C GLY A 136 -15.31 18.18 -4.62
N VAL A 137 -15.04 19.47 -4.42
CA VAL A 137 -16.02 20.47 -3.99
C VAL A 137 -16.18 21.53 -5.07
N TRP A 138 -17.35 21.59 -5.72
CA TRP A 138 -17.71 22.60 -6.73
C TRP A 138 -18.63 23.66 -6.14
N PRO A 139 -18.50 24.95 -6.51
CA PRO A 139 -19.44 25.98 -6.10
C PRO A 139 -20.82 25.78 -6.74
N GLY A 140 -21.87 26.11 -6.00
CA GLY A 140 -23.27 26.06 -6.44
C GLY A 140 -23.86 24.64 -6.51
N ASP A 141 -24.85 24.47 -7.37
CA ASP A 141 -25.70 23.28 -7.53
C ASP A 141 -25.36 22.45 -8.77
N ARG A 142 -24.17 22.63 -9.36
CA ARG A 142 -23.86 22.02 -10.66
C ARG A 142 -22.47 21.40 -10.73
N ILE A 143 -22.45 20.12 -11.10
CA ILE A 143 -21.24 19.36 -11.45
C ILE A 143 -21.19 19.07 -12.97
N VAL A 144 -22.30 18.66 -13.57
CA VAL A 144 -22.35 18.42 -15.03
C VAL A 144 -22.34 19.75 -15.77
N GLY A 145 -21.46 19.89 -16.76
CA GLY A 145 -21.21 21.14 -17.49
C GLY A 145 -20.16 22.04 -16.84
N THR A 146 -19.47 21.58 -15.80
CA THR A 146 -18.26 22.21 -15.24
C THR A 146 -17.01 21.42 -15.66
N THR A 147 -15.84 21.88 -15.23
CA THR A 147 -14.57 21.14 -15.35
C THR A 147 -13.90 20.97 -13.98
N GLY A 148 -12.78 20.25 -13.93
CA GLY A 148 -11.95 20.21 -12.72
C GLY A 148 -11.38 21.58 -12.33
N ARG A 149 -11.21 22.54 -13.26
CA ARG A 149 -10.80 23.92 -12.92
C ARG A 149 -11.85 24.68 -12.11
N ASP A 150 -13.10 24.23 -12.11
CA ASP A 150 -14.18 24.86 -11.34
C ASP A 150 -14.22 24.41 -9.87
N LEU A 151 -13.46 23.37 -9.50
CA LEU A 151 -13.30 22.95 -8.10
C LEU A 151 -12.87 24.12 -7.23
N ALA A 152 -13.56 24.33 -6.11
CA ALA A 152 -13.14 25.26 -5.06
C ALA A 152 -12.08 24.62 -4.15
N ALA A 153 -12.21 23.32 -3.91
CA ALA A 153 -11.24 22.50 -3.18
C ALA A 153 -11.37 21.03 -3.61
N SER A 154 -10.33 20.25 -3.34
CA SER A 154 -10.41 18.79 -3.38
C SER A 154 -9.53 18.20 -2.27
N GLY A 155 -9.75 16.91 -2.00
CA GLY A 155 -8.88 16.19 -1.08
C GLY A 155 -8.96 14.69 -1.24
N ILE A 156 -7.96 14.05 -0.66
CA ILE A 156 -7.95 12.62 -0.38
C ILE A 156 -7.72 12.41 1.12
N ILE A 157 -8.37 11.41 1.69
CA ILE A 157 -8.08 10.93 3.04
C ILE A 157 -7.47 9.55 2.90
N VAL A 158 -6.23 9.39 3.33
CA VAL A 158 -5.49 8.13 3.26
C VAL A 158 -5.64 7.41 4.60
N TYR A 159 -6.30 6.25 4.56
CA TYR A 159 -6.40 5.32 5.68
C TYR A 159 -5.29 4.28 5.51
N GLY A 160 -4.19 4.45 6.24
CA GLY A 160 -3.06 3.52 6.27
C GLY A 160 -2.66 3.24 7.72
N PRO A 161 -1.38 2.98 8.02
CA PRO A 161 -0.91 2.99 9.41
C PRO A 161 -1.13 4.34 10.09
N ARG A 162 -1.22 5.44 9.32
CA ARG A 162 -1.61 6.78 9.77
C ARG A 162 -2.86 7.23 9.02
N THR A 163 -3.54 8.24 9.54
CA THR A 163 -4.70 8.85 8.89
C THR A 163 -4.33 10.26 8.44
N VAL A 164 -4.29 10.48 7.13
CA VAL A 164 -3.82 11.76 6.55
C VAL A 164 -4.86 12.33 5.60
N LEU A 165 -5.27 13.57 5.82
CA LEU A 165 -6.08 14.39 4.93
C LEU A 165 -5.15 15.26 4.08
N CYS A 166 -5.05 14.96 2.78
CA CYS A 166 -4.27 15.73 1.82
C CYS A 166 -5.22 16.59 0.98
N VAL A 167 -5.08 17.91 1.00
CA VAL A 167 -6.04 18.87 0.42
C VAL A 167 -5.39 19.92 -0.46
N ALA A 168 -6.14 20.37 -1.47
CA ALA A 168 -5.80 21.52 -2.31
C ALA A 168 -6.98 22.49 -2.40
N PHE A 169 -6.67 23.78 -2.46
CA PHE A 169 -7.64 24.86 -2.57
C PHE A 169 -7.38 25.68 -3.82
N LYS A 170 -8.45 26.06 -4.51
CA LYS A 170 -8.34 26.97 -5.66
C LYS A 170 -7.80 28.33 -5.19
N GLY A 171 -6.71 28.76 -5.82
CA GLY A 171 -6.06 30.04 -5.50
C GLY A 171 -5.07 30.00 -4.32
N VAL A 172 -4.90 28.85 -3.66
CA VAL A 172 -3.82 28.64 -2.67
C VAL A 172 -2.77 27.73 -3.31
N ALA A 173 -1.52 28.20 -3.34
CA ALA A 173 -0.43 27.43 -3.94
C ALA A 173 -0.08 26.22 -3.07
N GLY A 174 0.17 25.06 -3.70
CA GLY A 174 0.54 23.84 -3.01
C GLY A 174 -0.62 22.95 -2.58
N THR A 175 -0.22 21.81 -2.05
CA THR A 175 -1.08 20.77 -1.49
C THR A 175 -0.62 20.47 -0.07
N PHE A 176 -1.56 20.27 0.85
CA PHE A 176 -1.32 20.30 2.30
C PHE A 176 -1.76 18.99 2.95
N ASP A 177 -0.87 18.38 3.72
CA ASP A 177 -1.13 17.13 4.44
C ASP A 177 -1.41 17.43 5.91
N PHE A 178 -2.61 17.13 6.36
CA PHE A 178 -2.99 17.17 7.75
C PHE A 178 -3.07 15.74 8.29
N MET A 179 -2.31 15.44 9.34
CA MET A 179 -2.33 14.15 10.00
C MET A 179 -3.24 14.20 11.23
N LEU A 180 -4.09 13.19 11.39
CA LEU A 180 -4.91 13.02 12.59
C LEU A 180 -4.01 12.61 13.76
N GLN A 181 -4.08 13.35 14.87
CA GLN A 181 -3.33 13.09 16.10
C GLN A 181 -4.23 12.53 17.21
N ASP A 182 -3.62 12.04 18.29
CA ASP A 182 -4.32 11.46 19.45
C ASP A 182 -5.25 12.46 20.18
N ASP A 183 -5.01 13.76 20.01
CA ASP A 183 -5.90 14.81 20.53
C ASP A 183 -7.20 14.96 19.71
N GLY A 184 -7.35 14.16 18.65
CA GLY A 184 -8.50 14.14 17.75
C GLY A 184 -8.48 15.25 16.70
N LYS A 185 -7.39 16.03 16.59
CA LYS A 185 -7.26 17.13 15.63
C LYS A 185 -6.37 16.77 14.44
N TRP A 186 -6.60 17.51 13.37
CA TRP A 186 -5.85 17.43 12.12
C TRP A 186 -4.74 18.47 12.13
N HIS A 187 -3.48 18.03 12.20
CA HIS A 187 -2.30 18.91 12.25
C HIS A 187 -1.56 18.91 10.93
N LEU A 188 -1.22 20.09 10.43
CA LEU A 188 -0.44 20.24 9.20
C LEU A 188 0.97 19.64 9.41
N VAL A 189 1.29 18.58 8.67
CA VAL A 189 2.60 17.92 8.75
C VAL A 189 3.45 18.13 7.51
N LYS A 190 2.86 18.52 6.37
CA LYS A 190 3.60 18.75 5.13
C LYS A 190 2.88 19.70 4.18
N GLU A 191 3.68 20.47 3.45
CA GLU A 191 3.28 21.20 2.26
C GLU A 191 4.08 20.64 1.07
N THR A 192 3.40 20.42 -0.06
CA THR A 192 4.02 19.99 -1.32
C THR A 192 3.71 20.99 -2.41
N THR A 193 4.75 21.60 -2.97
CA THR A 193 4.67 22.59 -4.06
C THR A 193 5.45 22.17 -5.31
N THR A 194 6.17 21.04 -5.24
CA THR A 194 6.94 20.52 -6.38
C THR A 194 6.85 19.00 -6.45
N ILE A 195 6.54 18.48 -7.65
CA ILE A 195 6.71 17.08 -8.04
C ILE A 195 7.74 17.03 -9.18
N GLY A 196 8.97 16.68 -8.84
CA GLY A 196 10.10 16.59 -9.77
C GLY A 196 10.17 15.23 -10.49
N GLU A 197 11.07 15.13 -11.46
CA GLU A 197 11.35 13.85 -12.13
C GLU A 197 11.88 12.82 -11.11
N GLY A 198 11.53 11.55 -11.28
CA GLY A 198 12.08 10.50 -10.44
C GLY A 198 11.72 9.09 -10.89
N LYS A 199 12.60 8.16 -10.53
CA LYS A 199 12.52 6.74 -10.88
C LYS A 199 11.53 5.96 -9.99
N LEU A 200 10.25 6.35 -10.03
CA LEU A 200 9.12 5.70 -9.36
C LEU A 200 7.96 5.61 -10.35
N PHE A 201 7.38 4.42 -10.52
CA PHE A 201 6.21 4.24 -11.37
C PHE A 201 5.16 3.34 -10.72
N SER A 202 3.89 3.66 -10.97
CA SER A 202 2.72 2.97 -10.47
C SER A 202 1.77 2.63 -11.64
N PRO A 203 1.87 1.41 -12.21
CA PRO A 203 1.14 1.03 -13.42
C PRO A 203 -0.23 0.39 -13.13
N GLY A 204 -1.27 1.21 -13.19
CA GLY A 204 -2.67 0.79 -13.22
C GLY A 204 -3.03 0.04 -14.50
N ASN A 205 -3.90 -0.96 -14.37
CA ASN A 205 -4.36 -1.79 -15.50
C ASN A 205 -3.21 -2.43 -16.32
N LEU A 206 -2.17 -2.98 -15.67
CA LEU A 206 -1.07 -3.69 -16.35
C LEU A 206 -1.52 -4.66 -17.46
N ARG A 207 -2.68 -5.31 -17.30
CA ARG A 207 -3.30 -6.20 -18.31
C ARG A 207 -3.47 -5.57 -19.70
N CYS A 208 -3.60 -4.25 -19.79
CA CYS A 208 -3.73 -3.50 -21.04
C CYS A 208 -2.48 -3.63 -21.93
N THR A 209 -1.31 -3.97 -21.35
CA THR A 209 -0.09 -4.22 -22.13
C THR A 209 -0.22 -5.39 -23.12
N TYR A 210 -1.21 -6.27 -22.92
CA TYR A 210 -1.49 -7.39 -23.83
C TYR A 210 -1.90 -6.93 -25.24
N ASP A 211 -2.72 -5.89 -25.33
CA ASP A 211 -3.32 -5.40 -26.57
C ASP A 211 -3.20 -3.87 -26.76
N ASN A 212 -2.38 -3.20 -25.94
CA ASN A 212 -1.94 -1.82 -26.10
C ASN A 212 -0.40 -1.77 -26.21
N PRO A 213 0.16 -1.78 -27.44
CA PRO A 213 1.60 -1.83 -27.64
C PRO A 213 2.33 -0.57 -27.14
N GLU A 214 1.68 0.59 -27.15
CA GLU A 214 2.29 1.83 -26.66
C GLU A 214 2.44 1.82 -25.14
N TYR A 215 1.44 1.29 -24.44
CA TYR A 215 1.55 1.11 -22.99
C TYR A 215 2.61 0.07 -22.61
N LEU A 216 2.70 -1.04 -23.36
CA LEU A 216 3.76 -2.04 -23.18
C LEU A 216 5.15 -1.41 -23.35
N LYS A 217 5.35 -0.58 -24.38
CA LYS A 217 6.63 0.14 -24.59
C LYS A 217 6.93 1.09 -23.44
N LEU A 218 5.94 1.83 -22.94
CA LEU A 218 6.12 2.74 -21.81
C LEU A 218 6.53 2.02 -20.53
N LEU A 219 5.85 0.93 -20.16
CA LEU A 219 6.22 0.15 -18.98
C LEU A 219 7.58 -0.54 -19.14
N SER A 220 7.91 -0.95 -20.38
CA SER A 220 9.24 -1.49 -20.70
C SER A 220 10.32 -0.42 -20.56
N TYR A 221 10.05 0.84 -20.95
CA TYR A 221 10.95 1.97 -20.68
C TYR A 221 11.21 2.12 -19.18
N TYR A 222 10.16 2.14 -18.34
CA TYR A 222 10.32 2.27 -16.89
C TYR A 222 11.14 1.13 -16.29
N ASN A 223 10.91 -0.11 -16.75
CA ASN A 223 11.70 -1.26 -16.32
C ASN A 223 13.18 -1.15 -16.75
N ASN A 224 13.43 -0.80 -18.02
CA ASN A 224 14.77 -0.70 -18.59
C ASN A 224 15.58 0.45 -17.96
N GLU A 225 14.92 1.53 -17.57
CA GLU A 225 15.53 2.62 -16.80
C GLU A 225 15.55 2.35 -15.29
N GLN A 226 15.17 1.16 -14.84
CA GLN A 226 15.20 0.70 -13.44
C GLN A 226 14.37 1.55 -12.49
N TYR A 227 13.17 1.95 -12.90
CA TYR A 227 12.24 2.64 -12.03
C TYR A 227 11.82 1.71 -10.89
N THR A 228 11.59 2.29 -9.72
CA THR A 228 11.03 1.56 -8.58
C THR A 228 9.55 1.35 -8.81
N LEU A 229 9.11 0.09 -8.87
CA LEU A 229 7.70 -0.25 -8.96
C LEU A 229 7.05 -0.13 -7.59
N ARG A 230 5.91 0.56 -7.50
CA ARG A 230 4.99 0.52 -6.35
C ARG A 230 3.54 0.68 -6.81
N TYR A 231 2.72 -0.34 -6.59
CA TYR A 231 1.32 -0.36 -7.02
C TYR A 231 0.49 -1.30 -6.15
N THR A 232 -0.50 -0.73 -5.48
CA THR A 232 -1.46 -1.41 -4.61
C THR A 232 -2.79 -1.67 -5.30
N GLY A 233 -3.08 -0.92 -6.36
CA GLY A 233 -4.37 -0.95 -7.04
C GLY A 233 -5.47 -0.16 -6.35
N GLY A 234 -5.17 0.56 -5.25
CA GLY A 234 -5.98 1.68 -4.76
C GLY A 234 -5.39 2.98 -5.29
N MET A 235 -6.22 3.83 -5.92
CA MET A 235 -5.77 5.06 -6.53
C MET A 235 -5.21 6.06 -5.51
N VAL A 236 -5.84 6.20 -4.34
CA VAL A 236 -5.44 7.10 -3.27
C VAL A 236 -4.00 6.85 -2.84
N PRO A 237 -3.59 5.66 -2.35
CA PRO A 237 -2.23 5.45 -1.90
C PRO A 237 -1.22 5.42 -3.07
N ASP A 238 -1.64 4.95 -4.26
CA ASP A 238 -0.76 4.87 -5.44
C ASP A 238 -0.43 6.24 -6.04
N VAL A 239 -1.30 7.25 -5.86
CA VAL A 239 -1.05 8.65 -6.23
C VAL A 239 -0.44 9.45 -5.07
N TYR A 240 -0.89 9.21 -3.83
CA TYR A 240 -0.39 9.93 -2.65
C TYR A 240 1.13 9.78 -2.47
N GLN A 241 1.69 8.61 -2.79
CA GLN A 241 3.15 8.42 -2.79
C GLN A 241 3.90 9.42 -3.70
N LEU A 242 3.29 9.90 -4.78
CA LEU A 242 3.91 10.87 -5.68
C LEU A 242 4.02 12.25 -5.02
N LEU A 243 2.99 12.65 -4.27
CA LEU A 243 2.96 13.87 -3.48
C LEU A 243 3.99 13.80 -2.35
N ILE A 244 4.02 12.70 -1.59
CA ILE A 244 4.95 12.54 -0.48
C ILE A 244 6.40 12.46 -0.93
N LYS A 245 6.70 11.64 -1.96
CA LYS A 245 8.06 11.52 -2.47
C LYS A 245 8.47 12.71 -3.34
N GLY A 246 7.52 13.58 -3.71
CA GLY A 246 7.73 14.72 -4.61
C GLY A 246 8.24 14.30 -5.98
N ARG A 247 7.91 13.08 -6.44
CA ARG A 247 8.38 12.52 -7.71
C ARG A 247 7.61 11.28 -8.16
N GLY A 248 7.77 10.93 -9.43
CA GLY A 248 7.28 9.68 -10.01
C GLY A 248 6.05 9.86 -10.91
N VAL A 249 5.44 8.74 -11.28
CA VAL A 249 4.31 8.69 -12.22
C VAL A 249 3.33 7.58 -11.88
N PHE A 250 2.05 7.89 -11.96
CA PHE A 250 0.93 6.95 -11.95
C PHE A 250 0.30 6.94 -13.34
N THR A 251 -0.02 5.75 -13.85
CA THR A 251 -0.73 5.59 -15.13
C THR A 251 -1.88 4.63 -14.96
N ASN A 252 -3.00 4.87 -15.63
CA ASN A 252 -4.09 3.91 -15.77
C ASN A 252 -4.71 4.11 -17.15
N VAL A 253 -4.41 3.18 -18.06
CA VAL A 253 -4.78 3.29 -19.48
C VAL A 253 -5.88 2.29 -19.85
N ILE A 254 -6.46 2.50 -21.02
CA ILE A 254 -7.36 1.54 -21.67
C ILE A 254 -6.66 0.71 -22.74
N SER A 255 -7.36 -0.31 -23.22
CA SER A 255 -6.98 -1.11 -24.39
C SER A 255 -8.24 -1.56 -25.13
N PRO A 256 -8.13 -2.14 -26.34
CA PRO A 256 -9.28 -2.68 -27.06
C PRO A 256 -10.16 -3.62 -26.22
N THR A 257 -9.57 -4.40 -25.31
CA THR A 257 -10.28 -5.35 -24.44
C THR A 257 -10.57 -4.84 -23.03
N THR A 258 -9.96 -3.73 -22.59
CA THR A 258 -10.11 -3.19 -21.23
C THR A 258 -10.59 -1.73 -21.26
N LYS A 259 -11.79 -1.49 -20.73
CA LYS A 259 -12.41 -0.15 -20.66
C LYS A 259 -11.86 0.68 -19.49
N ALA A 260 -12.06 2.00 -19.59
CA ALA A 260 -11.76 2.93 -18.50
C ALA A 260 -12.59 2.59 -17.27
N LYS A 261 -11.96 2.63 -16.09
CA LYS A 261 -12.60 2.34 -14.79
C LYS A 261 -12.83 3.60 -13.96
N LEU A 262 -11.89 4.53 -14.03
CA LEU A 262 -11.80 5.70 -13.17
C LEU A 262 -12.78 6.76 -13.65
N ARG A 263 -13.53 7.36 -12.73
CA ARG A 263 -14.52 8.40 -13.02
C ARG A 263 -13.93 9.80 -12.87
N LEU A 264 -14.30 10.67 -13.79
CA LEU A 264 -13.78 12.03 -13.87
C LEU A 264 -14.14 12.88 -12.64
N SER A 265 -15.42 12.86 -12.27
CA SER A 265 -16.01 13.69 -11.21
C SER A 265 -15.66 13.23 -9.79
N PHE A 266 -15.53 11.91 -9.58
CA PHE A 266 -15.31 11.33 -8.24
C PHE A 266 -13.83 11.14 -7.91
N GLU A 267 -13.00 10.83 -8.92
CA GLU A 267 -11.62 10.38 -8.70
C GLU A 267 -10.61 11.31 -9.42
N VAL A 268 -10.74 11.42 -10.75
CA VAL A 268 -9.66 11.96 -11.61
C VAL A 268 -9.51 13.47 -11.50
N ALA A 269 -10.58 14.27 -11.59
CA ALA A 269 -10.51 15.72 -11.46
C ALA A 269 -10.10 16.17 -10.03
N PRO A 270 -10.65 15.58 -8.95
CA PRO A 270 -10.18 15.86 -7.59
C PRO A 270 -8.69 15.62 -7.38
N ILE A 271 -8.17 14.49 -7.86
CA ILE A 271 -6.73 14.16 -7.77
C ILE A 271 -5.88 15.05 -8.66
N ALA A 272 -6.37 15.39 -9.86
CA ALA A 272 -5.67 16.31 -10.75
C ALA A 272 -5.42 17.66 -10.09
N LEU A 273 -6.38 18.17 -9.31
CA LEU A 273 -6.22 19.42 -8.58
C LEU A 273 -5.09 19.31 -7.54
N LEU A 274 -5.02 18.21 -6.79
CA LEU A 274 -3.94 17.95 -5.83
C LEU A 274 -2.57 17.89 -6.51
N ILE A 275 -2.47 17.17 -7.63
CA ILE A 275 -1.21 16.95 -8.35
C ILE A 275 -0.73 18.23 -9.04
N GLU A 276 -1.61 18.97 -9.72
CA GLU A 276 -1.25 20.19 -10.43
C GLU A 276 -0.95 21.36 -9.47
N ASN A 277 -1.67 21.48 -8.35
CA ASN A 277 -1.33 22.45 -7.30
C ASN A 277 0.02 22.13 -6.64
N ALA A 278 0.40 20.86 -6.56
CA ALA A 278 1.70 20.41 -6.07
C ALA A 278 2.82 20.55 -7.13
N GLY A 279 2.57 21.20 -8.27
CA GLY A 279 3.57 21.45 -9.31
C GLY A 279 3.76 20.30 -10.31
N GLY A 280 2.97 19.24 -10.21
CA GLY A 280 2.93 18.14 -11.18
C GLY A 280 2.11 18.49 -12.43
N ALA A 281 1.71 17.44 -13.14
CA ALA A 281 0.79 17.50 -14.27
C ALA A 281 -0.15 16.29 -14.28
N SER A 282 -1.27 16.44 -15.00
CA SER A 282 -2.12 15.34 -15.41
C SER A 282 -2.21 15.27 -16.93
N SER A 283 -2.48 14.08 -17.48
CA SER A 283 -2.85 13.87 -18.88
C SER A 283 -3.96 12.82 -18.97
N CYS A 284 -5.02 13.12 -19.73
CA CYS A 284 -6.31 12.45 -19.60
C CYS A 284 -6.99 12.24 -20.96
N ASP A 285 -7.99 11.35 -20.99
CA ASP A 285 -8.94 11.15 -22.09
C ASP A 285 -8.32 10.72 -23.44
N GLY A 286 -7.07 10.20 -23.42
CA GLY A 286 -6.32 9.84 -24.62
C GLY A 286 -6.01 10.99 -25.57
N LYS A 287 -6.22 12.24 -25.12
CA LYS A 287 -6.13 13.47 -25.94
C LYS A 287 -5.02 14.40 -25.51
N SER A 288 -4.16 13.98 -24.58
CA SER A 288 -3.07 14.81 -24.03
C SER A 288 -3.56 16.12 -23.39
N VAL A 289 -4.75 16.09 -22.79
CA VAL A 289 -5.37 17.21 -22.06
C VAL A 289 -5.19 17.06 -20.56
N SER A 290 -5.10 18.16 -19.82
CA SER A 290 -5.18 18.10 -18.35
C SER A 290 -6.54 17.54 -17.94
N ALA A 291 -6.56 16.68 -16.93
CA ALA A 291 -7.79 16.21 -16.30
C ALA A 291 -8.64 17.35 -15.73
N LEU A 292 -8.03 18.49 -15.37
CA LEU A 292 -8.77 19.69 -14.93
C LEU A 292 -9.50 20.40 -16.07
N ASP A 293 -9.07 20.19 -17.32
CA ASP A 293 -9.61 20.82 -18.53
C ASP A 293 -10.67 19.97 -19.23
N VAL A 294 -10.90 18.73 -18.78
CA VAL A 294 -11.94 17.86 -19.35
C VAL A 294 -13.32 18.32 -18.85
N ALA A 295 -14.22 18.60 -19.78
CA ALA A 295 -15.61 18.91 -19.46
C ALA A 295 -16.34 17.68 -18.90
N ILE A 296 -17.02 17.86 -17.77
CA ILE A 296 -17.86 16.85 -17.15
C ILE A 296 -19.19 16.84 -17.88
N THR A 297 -19.35 15.91 -18.82
CA THR A 297 -20.56 15.78 -19.67
C THR A 297 -21.60 14.82 -19.08
N GLY A 298 -21.19 13.99 -18.12
CA GLY A 298 -22.06 13.10 -17.37
C GLY A 298 -21.40 12.74 -16.04
N ILE A 299 -22.21 12.42 -15.03
CA ILE A 299 -21.71 12.22 -13.68
C ILE A 299 -20.85 10.95 -13.54
N ASP A 300 -21.12 9.91 -14.35
CA ASP A 300 -20.37 8.64 -14.39
C ASP A 300 -19.39 8.58 -15.59
N GLN A 301 -18.93 9.75 -16.06
CA GLN A 301 -17.95 9.83 -17.15
C GLN A 301 -16.63 9.20 -16.72
N ARG A 302 -16.18 8.16 -17.43
CA ARG A 302 -14.92 7.47 -17.17
C ARG A 302 -13.81 7.89 -18.12
N THR A 303 -12.57 7.82 -17.66
CA THR A 303 -11.40 8.20 -18.43
C THR A 303 -10.17 7.39 -18.06
N GLU A 304 -9.24 7.24 -19.00
CA GLU A 304 -7.84 6.93 -18.66
C GLU A 304 -7.14 8.17 -18.12
N VAL A 305 -6.04 7.97 -17.40
CA VAL A 305 -5.29 9.07 -16.80
C VAL A 305 -3.82 8.73 -16.54
N CYS A 306 -2.99 9.78 -16.58
CA CYS A 306 -1.63 9.82 -16.07
C CYS A 306 -1.50 11.00 -15.10
N PHE A 307 -0.87 10.77 -13.95
CA PHE A 307 -0.50 11.78 -12.97
C PHE A 307 0.99 11.68 -12.64
N GLY A 308 1.65 12.81 -12.40
CA GLY A 308 3.03 12.78 -11.93
C GLY A 308 3.78 14.07 -12.17
N SER A 309 5.10 13.97 -12.24
CA SER A 309 5.93 15.10 -12.66
C SER A 309 5.65 15.51 -14.10
N ARG A 310 5.89 16.77 -14.45
CA ARG A 310 5.66 17.27 -15.81
C ARG A 310 6.44 16.49 -16.86
N THR A 311 7.68 16.12 -16.57
CA THR A 311 8.54 15.31 -17.45
C THR A 311 7.98 13.91 -17.67
N GLU A 312 7.50 13.24 -16.61
CA GLU A 312 6.91 11.91 -16.74
C GLU A 312 5.59 11.91 -17.49
N VAL A 313 4.76 12.93 -17.27
CA VAL A 313 3.48 13.07 -17.97
C VAL A 313 3.71 13.41 -19.45
N ALA A 314 4.71 14.23 -19.76
CA ALA A 314 5.14 14.47 -21.14
C ALA A 314 5.69 13.19 -21.79
N ARG A 315 6.43 12.37 -21.06
CA ARG A 315 6.88 11.04 -21.53
C ARG A 315 5.68 10.13 -21.81
N PHE A 316 4.70 10.09 -20.92
CA PHE A 316 3.45 9.38 -21.16
C PHE A 316 2.78 9.84 -22.46
N GLU A 317 2.61 11.14 -22.68
CA GLU A 317 2.04 11.68 -23.92
C GLU A 317 2.88 11.30 -25.16
N GLN A 318 4.21 11.35 -25.05
CA GLN A 318 5.10 10.95 -26.13
C GLN A 318 4.94 9.49 -26.52
N PHE A 319 4.80 8.57 -25.56
CA PHE A 319 4.60 7.14 -25.85
C PHE A 319 3.18 6.87 -26.34
N MET A 320 2.16 7.43 -25.68
CA MET A 320 0.75 7.10 -25.97
C MET A 320 0.20 7.82 -27.20
N ALA A 321 0.64 9.05 -27.49
CA ALA A 321 0.13 9.89 -28.58
C ALA A 321 1.21 10.26 -29.62
N GLY A 322 2.47 9.84 -29.44
CA GLY A 322 3.57 10.11 -30.37
C GLY A 322 4.16 11.51 -30.29
N GLN A 323 3.61 12.39 -29.44
CA GLN A 323 4.05 13.77 -29.27
C GLN A 323 3.70 14.32 -27.88
N VAL A 324 4.52 15.24 -27.39
CA VAL A 324 4.22 16.05 -26.20
C VAL A 324 3.26 17.18 -26.58
N SER A 325 2.19 17.37 -25.81
CA SER A 325 1.25 18.46 -26.04
C SER A 325 1.90 19.85 -25.91
N ALA A 326 1.40 20.81 -26.70
CA ALA A 326 1.90 22.19 -26.66
C ALA A 326 1.79 22.82 -25.25
N ARG A 327 0.76 22.44 -24.46
CA ARG A 327 0.57 22.92 -23.09
C ARG A 327 1.72 22.49 -22.18
N LEU A 328 2.19 21.24 -22.29
CA LEU A 328 3.28 20.73 -21.45
C LEU A 328 4.62 21.21 -21.97
N ALA A 329 4.83 21.18 -23.28
CA ALA A 329 6.06 21.66 -23.91
C ALA A 329 6.36 23.13 -23.55
N ALA A 330 5.34 23.98 -23.45
CA ALA A 330 5.49 25.39 -23.04
C ALA A 330 5.94 25.57 -21.57
N THR A 331 5.79 24.54 -20.74
CA THR A 331 6.11 24.60 -19.30
C THR A 331 7.40 23.87 -18.92
N LEU A 332 7.99 23.13 -19.86
CA LEU A 332 9.22 22.36 -19.68
C LEU A 332 10.41 23.14 -20.22
N SER A 333 11.55 23.04 -19.54
CA SER A 333 12.83 23.43 -20.12
C SER A 333 13.21 22.52 -21.29
N ALA A 334 14.15 22.97 -22.13
CA ALA A 334 14.66 22.16 -23.23
C ALA A 334 15.29 20.85 -22.76
N GLU A 335 15.92 20.83 -21.58
CA GLU A 335 16.50 19.63 -20.98
C GLU A 335 15.40 18.65 -20.54
N GLU A 336 14.36 19.13 -19.85
CA GLU A 336 13.25 18.28 -19.41
C GLU A 336 12.48 17.71 -20.60
N LEU A 337 12.25 18.51 -21.65
CA LEU A 337 11.62 18.01 -22.87
C LEU A 337 12.48 16.92 -23.54
N ALA A 338 13.80 17.12 -23.62
CA ALA A 338 14.72 16.11 -24.14
C ALA A 338 14.69 14.81 -23.32
N LYS A 339 14.55 14.89 -22.00
CA LYS A 339 14.37 13.71 -21.12
C LYS A 339 13.02 13.04 -21.31
N ALA A 340 11.95 13.82 -21.49
CA ALA A 340 10.62 13.29 -21.74
C ALA A 340 10.53 12.52 -23.05
N THR A 341 11.24 12.98 -24.09
CA THR A 341 11.25 12.35 -25.43
C THR A 341 12.46 11.45 -25.68
N ALA A 342 13.27 11.18 -24.65
CA ALA A 342 14.46 10.34 -24.79
C ALA A 342 14.08 8.91 -25.19
N ALA A 343 14.76 8.38 -26.21
CA ALA A 343 14.65 6.97 -26.55
C ALA A 343 15.11 6.10 -25.36
N PRO A 344 14.49 4.93 -25.13
CA PRO A 344 14.96 4.02 -24.09
C PRO A 344 16.39 3.56 -24.38
N LYS A 345 17.21 3.37 -23.34
CA LYS A 345 18.56 2.79 -23.50
C LYS A 345 18.53 1.37 -24.08
N ALA A 346 17.44 0.64 -23.85
CA ALA A 346 17.23 -0.70 -24.37
C ALA A 346 15.82 -0.81 -24.98
N SER A 347 15.71 -1.42 -26.16
CA SER A 347 14.43 -1.65 -26.86
C SER A 347 13.68 -2.92 -26.38
N LYS A 348 14.18 -3.56 -25.32
CA LYS A 348 13.67 -4.80 -24.76
C LYS A 348 12.27 -4.59 -24.17
N LEU A 349 11.28 -5.37 -24.61
CA LEU A 349 9.94 -5.34 -24.05
C LEU A 349 9.82 -6.32 -22.88
N LEU A 350 8.96 -5.99 -21.92
CA LEU A 350 8.62 -6.83 -20.76
C LEU A 350 8.04 -8.21 -21.12
N THR A 351 7.70 -8.43 -22.39
CA THR A 351 7.08 -9.67 -22.88
C THR A 351 7.94 -10.41 -23.90
N ASP A 352 9.16 -9.93 -24.21
CA ASP A 352 10.01 -10.49 -25.27
C ASP A 352 10.50 -11.91 -24.96
N ALA A 353 10.80 -12.20 -23.69
CA ALA A 353 11.38 -13.49 -23.31
C ALA A 353 10.37 -14.64 -23.47
N ALA A 354 10.68 -15.58 -24.36
CA ALA A 354 9.87 -16.78 -24.58
C ALA A 354 9.82 -17.69 -23.34
N ASP A 355 8.73 -18.44 -23.20
CA ASP A 355 8.63 -19.46 -22.15
C ASP A 355 9.72 -20.53 -22.31
N PRO A 356 10.16 -21.18 -21.20
CA PRO A 356 11.20 -22.21 -21.25
C PRO A 356 10.75 -23.43 -22.07
N VAL A 357 11.73 -24.16 -22.61
CA VAL A 357 11.51 -25.44 -23.31
C VAL A 357 12.22 -26.56 -22.52
N PRO A 358 11.49 -27.61 -22.07
CA PRO A 358 10.06 -27.84 -22.26
C PRO A 358 9.19 -26.83 -21.49
N ALA A 359 7.99 -26.59 -22.01
CA ALA A 359 7.01 -25.71 -21.36
C ALA A 359 6.64 -26.25 -19.98
N PHE A 360 6.39 -25.35 -19.03
CA PHE A 360 5.94 -25.74 -17.70
C PHE A 360 4.58 -26.42 -17.77
N VAL A 361 4.49 -27.61 -17.18
CA VAL A 361 3.24 -28.33 -16.97
C VAL A 361 2.94 -28.30 -15.46
N PRO A 362 1.84 -27.67 -15.02
CA PRO A 362 1.46 -27.64 -13.61
C PRO A 362 1.37 -29.06 -13.02
N PRO A 363 2.05 -29.37 -11.91
CA PRO A 363 1.85 -30.62 -11.19
C PRO A 363 0.41 -30.74 -10.68
N VAL A 364 -0.09 -31.98 -10.59
CA VAL A 364 -1.38 -32.27 -9.97
C VAL A 364 -1.16 -32.53 -8.49
N TRP A 365 -1.63 -31.59 -7.65
CA TRP A 365 -1.50 -31.70 -6.20
C TRP A 365 -2.57 -32.63 -5.61
N LYS A 366 -2.17 -33.47 -4.66
CA LYS A 366 -3.14 -34.25 -3.88
C LYS A 366 -3.92 -33.31 -2.96
N PRO A 367 -5.26 -33.39 -2.93
CA PRO A 367 -6.03 -32.65 -1.94
C PRO A 367 -5.57 -33.03 -0.53
N GLN A 368 -5.21 -32.02 0.26
CA GLN A 368 -4.91 -32.20 1.68
C GLN A 368 -6.21 -32.00 2.48
N PRO A 369 -6.50 -32.85 3.48
CA PRO A 369 -7.65 -32.63 4.34
C PRO A 369 -7.50 -31.31 5.07
N VAL A 370 -8.59 -30.55 5.17
CA VAL A 370 -8.61 -29.33 5.99
C VAL A 370 -8.38 -29.76 7.44
N PRO A 371 -7.32 -29.28 8.10
CA PRO A 371 -7.04 -29.68 9.46
C PRO A 371 -8.09 -29.10 10.42
N ASP A 372 -8.39 -29.84 11.49
CA ASP A 372 -9.27 -29.35 12.54
C ASP A 372 -8.54 -28.31 13.40
N ILE A 373 -9.08 -27.10 13.48
CA ILE A 373 -8.52 -25.98 14.25
C ILE A 373 -9.41 -25.78 15.48
N SER A 374 -8.84 -26.03 16.66
CA SER A 374 -9.55 -25.94 17.94
C SER A 374 -9.86 -24.51 18.41
N ALA A 375 -9.17 -23.51 17.86
CA ALA A 375 -9.40 -22.08 18.11
C ALA A 375 -10.68 -21.60 17.42
N LYS A 376 -11.45 -20.73 18.09
CA LYS A 376 -12.72 -20.22 17.59
C LYS A 376 -12.67 -18.71 17.40
N ILE A 377 -13.20 -18.21 16.29
CA ILE A 377 -13.28 -16.77 16.00
C ILE A 377 -13.91 -16.03 17.20
N GLY A 378 -13.29 -14.93 17.61
CA GLY A 378 -13.68 -14.12 18.77
C GLY A 378 -12.89 -14.42 20.05
N GLU A 379 -12.13 -15.52 20.10
CA GLU A 379 -11.26 -15.84 21.24
C GLU A 379 -10.08 -14.87 21.36
N SER A 380 -9.60 -14.64 22.59
CA SER A 380 -8.41 -13.82 22.82
C SER A 380 -7.12 -14.54 22.40
N LEU A 381 -6.04 -13.80 22.22
CA LEU A 381 -4.71 -14.38 21.98
C LEU A 381 -4.33 -15.40 23.05
N GLU A 382 -4.59 -15.11 24.33
CA GLU A 382 -4.28 -16.00 25.45
C GLU A 382 -5.06 -17.32 25.38
N GLU A 383 -6.34 -17.26 25.02
CA GLU A 383 -7.19 -18.44 24.86
C GLU A 383 -6.70 -19.34 23.71
N VAL A 384 -6.33 -18.74 22.58
CA VAL A 384 -5.78 -19.47 21.44
C VAL A 384 -4.41 -20.06 21.78
N LEU A 385 -3.53 -19.29 22.42
CA LEU A 385 -2.22 -19.78 22.88
C LEU A 385 -2.37 -20.95 23.87
N ALA A 386 -3.40 -20.94 24.72
CA ALA A 386 -3.66 -22.04 25.64
C ALA A 386 -3.99 -23.37 24.94
N LYS A 387 -4.59 -23.29 23.75
CA LYS A 387 -4.96 -24.45 22.91
C LYS A 387 -3.85 -24.87 21.96
N ALA A 388 -3.17 -23.90 21.34
CA ALA A 388 -2.23 -24.12 20.26
C ALA A 388 -0.81 -24.44 20.75
N VAL A 389 -0.44 -23.94 21.93
CA VAL A 389 0.94 -23.97 22.42
C VAL A 389 0.99 -24.64 23.80
N PRO A 390 1.45 -25.88 23.95
CA PRO A 390 1.56 -26.51 25.27
C PRO A 390 2.61 -25.86 26.19
N ASP A 391 3.70 -25.35 25.62
CA ASP A 391 4.80 -24.75 26.39
C ASP A 391 4.47 -23.34 26.89
N LEU A 392 4.40 -23.18 28.23
CA LEU A 392 4.15 -21.91 28.89
C LEU A 392 5.20 -20.84 28.58
N LYS A 393 6.46 -21.21 28.37
CA LYS A 393 7.54 -20.27 28.01
C LYS A 393 7.30 -19.70 26.61
N LEU A 394 6.89 -20.53 25.65
CA LEU A 394 6.55 -20.04 24.31
C LEU A 394 5.33 -19.12 24.34
N ARG A 395 4.30 -19.46 25.13
CA ARG A 395 3.14 -18.55 25.33
C ARG A 395 3.59 -17.18 25.80
N ARG A 396 4.49 -17.12 26.79
CA ARG A 396 5.05 -15.85 27.30
C ARG A 396 5.77 -15.06 26.20
N VAL A 397 6.64 -15.69 25.42
CA VAL A 397 7.34 -15.01 24.30
C VAL A 397 6.32 -14.46 23.30
N MET A 398 5.33 -15.25 22.90
CA MET A 398 4.31 -14.82 21.93
C MET A 398 3.45 -13.66 22.45
N THR A 399 3.04 -13.70 23.72
CA THR A 399 2.33 -12.58 24.37
C THR A 399 3.22 -11.33 24.43
N THR A 400 4.51 -11.47 24.74
CA THR A 400 5.46 -10.34 24.72
C THR A 400 5.58 -9.73 23.32
N MET A 401 5.76 -10.54 22.28
CA MET A 401 5.85 -10.06 20.90
C MET A 401 4.57 -9.35 20.46
N ALA A 402 3.39 -9.91 20.79
CA ALA A 402 2.10 -9.28 20.50
C ALA A 402 1.94 -7.93 21.23
N ASN A 403 2.40 -7.82 22.47
CA ASN A 403 2.37 -6.57 23.23
C ASN A 403 3.33 -5.52 22.65
N SER A 404 4.54 -5.91 22.26
CA SER A 404 5.47 -5.01 21.57
C SER A 404 4.89 -4.52 20.25
N CYS A 405 4.29 -5.41 19.44
CA CYS A 405 3.63 -5.02 18.19
C CYS A 405 2.47 -4.03 18.42
N ARG A 406 1.69 -4.19 19.50
CA ARG A 406 0.65 -3.23 19.89
C ARG A 406 1.23 -1.84 20.16
N ILE A 407 2.36 -1.77 20.87
CA ILE A 407 3.06 -0.51 21.16
C ILE A 407 3.61 0.11 19.87
N ILE A 408 4.22 -0.69 18.98
CA ILE A 408 4.72 -0.23 17.69
C ILE A 408 3.60 0.35 16.83
N SER A 409 2.45 -0.33 16.74
CA SER A 409 1.27 0.17 16.02
C SER A 409 0.89 1.58 16.46
N HIS A 410 0.86 1.84 17.77
CA HIS A 410 0.59 3.18 18.29
C HIS A 410 1.69 4.19 17.90
N LYS A 411 2.97 3.81 17.99
CA LYS A 411 4.08 4.70 17.62
C LYS A 411 4.05 5.07 16.14
N VAL A 412 3.82 4.10 15.25
CA VAL A 412 3.72 4.34 13.80
C VAL A 412 2.56 5.27 13.48
N LYS A 413 1.40 5.12 14.14
CA LYS A 413 0.20 5.97 13.95
C LYS A 413 0.44 7.45 14.21
N THR A 414 1.27 7.77 15.21
CA THR A 414 1.50 9.14 15.68
C THR A 414 2.80 9.76 15.14
N ALA A 415 3.60 9.02 14.38
CA ALA A 415 4.89 9.48 13.90
C ALA A 415 4.73 10.56 12.82
N ALA A 416 5.28 11.75 13.05
CA ALA A 416 5.39 12.80 12.06
C ALA A 416 6.51 12.46 11.07
N THR A 417 6.20 12.44 9.77
CA THR A 417 7.18 12.10 8.73
C THR A 417 7.65 13.35 8.01
N THR A 418 8.47 14.18 8.67
CA THR A 418 9.11 15.36 8.03
C THR A 418 10.59 15.08 7.76
N GLY A 419 10.96 14.99 6.48
CA GLY A 419 12.36 14.79 6.07
C GLY A 419 12.76 13.32 5.89
N THR A 420 14.06 13.01 6.03
CA THR A 420 14.62 11.67 5.81
C THR A 420 14.35 10.67 6.94
N ALA A 421 13.62 11.06 7.98
CA ALA A 421 13.24 10.20 9.10
C ALA A 421 11.80 10.52 9.55
N ALA A 422 11.07 9.48 9.94
CA ALA A 422 9.83 9.61 10.67
C ALA A 422 10.16 9.81 12.16
N THR A 423 9.68 10.89 12.79
CA THR A 423 9.97 11.26 14.17
C THR A 423 8.71 11.22 15.03
N ASN A 424 8.84 10.82 16.29
CA ASN A 424 7.74 10.95 17.26
C ASN A 424 7.64 12.40 17.76
N VAL A 425 6.41 12.92 17.86
CA VAL A 425 6.12 14.32 18.24
C VAL A 425 6.36 14.60 19.74
N PHE A 426 6.51 13.57 20.57
CA PHE A 426 6.64 13.71 22.03
C PHE A 426 7.95 13.13 22.58
N GLY A 427 8.96 13.99 22.78
CA GLY A 427 9.92 13.91 23.88
C GLY A 427 11.19 13.04 23.72
N ASP A 428 12.33 13.73 23.82
CA ASP A 428 13.70 13.34 24.20
C ASP A 428 14.64 12.66 23.19
N GLU A 429 14.19 11.85 22.23
CA GLU A 429 15.08 11.35 21.15
C GLU A 429 14.37 11.29 19.79
N GLN A 430 14.93 11.99 18.79
CA GLN A 430 14.49 11.89 17.39
C GLN A 430 15.03 10.61 16.75
N LEU A 431 14.41 9.47 17.08
CA LEU A 431 14.70 8.19 16.44
C LEU A 431 13.77 7.98 15.24
N ALA A 432 14.32 7.38 14.18
CA ALA A 432 13.52 6.84 13.09
C ALA A 432 12.59 5.72 13.61
N VAL A 433 11.43 5.55 12.99
CA VAL A 433 10.37 4.65 13.50
C VAL A 433 10.80 3.19 13.55
N ASP A 434 11.72 2.77 12.68
CA ASP A 434 12.38 1.46 12.71
C ASP A 434 13.22 1.27 13.98
N MET A 435 14.06 2.23 14.36
CA MET A 435 14.82 2.20 15.62
C MET A 435 13.91 2.25 16.85
N VAL A 436 12.76 2.95 16.78
CA VAL A 436 11.76 2.91 17.85
C VAL A 436 11.14 1.52 17.98
N ALA A 437 10.82 0.88 16.85
CA ALA A 437 10.29 -0.48 16.84
C ALA A 437 11.31 -1.49 17.38
N ASP A 438 12.58 -1.35 17.00
CA ASP A 438 13.70 -2.13 17.50
C ASP A 438 13.82 -2.07 19.03
N LYS A 439 13.84 -0.84 19.57
CA LYS A 439 13.87 -0.61 21.01
C LYS A 439 12.68 -1.24 21.73
N VAL A 440 11.47 -1.09 21.20
CA VAL A 440 10.25 -1.67 21.81
C VAL A 440 10.29 -3.20 21.84
N LEU A 441 10.90 -3.84 20.84
CA LEU A 441 11.05 -5.30 20.81
C LEU A 441 12.11 -5.77 21.79
N PHE A 442 13.29 -5.15 21.81
CA PHE A 442 14.33 -5.47 22.80
C PHE A 442 13.88 -5.21 24.24
N ASP A 443 13.24 -4.05 24.50
CA ASP A 443 12.71 -3.72 25.82
C ASP A 443 11.66 -4.76 26.25
N GLY A 444 10.75 -5.16 25.36
CA GLY A 444 9.78 -6.21 25.65
C GLY A 444 10.43 -7.56 25.98
N LEU A 445 11.41 -7.99 25.17
CA LEU A 445 12.09 -9.27 25.32
C LEU A 445 13.02 -9.33 26.54
N SER A 446 13.65 -8.22 26.93
CA SER A 446 14.49 -8.14 28.14
C SER A 446 13.71 -8.34 29.44
N HIS A 447 12.39 -8.10 29.42
CA HIS A 447 11.49 -8.39 30.55
C HIS A 447 10.82 -9.77 30.44
N CYS A 448 11.14 -10.55 29.40
CA CYS A 448 10.59 -11.88 29.18
C CYS A 448 11.55 -12.95 29.69
N GLU A 449 11.26 -13.55 30.85
CA GLU A 449 12.06 -14.63 31.45
C GLU A 449 12.24 -15.88 30.55
N ALA A 450 11.46 -15.98 29.47
CA ALA A 450 11.53 -17.06 28.50
C ALA A 450 12.45 -16.76 27.30
N CYS A 451 12.87 -15.50 27.10
CA CYS A 451 13.78 -15.11 26.03
C CYS A 451 15.23 -15.12 26.53
N GLU A 452 16.05 -15.98 25.95
CA GLU A 452 17.47 -16.09 26.23
C GLU A 452 18.27 -15.14 25.33
N ILE A 453 18.02 -15.19 24.02
CA ILE A 453 18.70 -14.36 23.02
C ILE A 453 17.68 -13.59 22.18
N ALA A 454 17.96 -12.33 21.91
CA ALA A 454 17.26 -11.54 20.90
C ALA A 454 18.25 -11.01 19.86
N CYS A 455 17.84 -10.95 18.59
CA CYS A 455 18.65 -10.38 17.53
C CYS A 455 17.76 -9.62 16.54
N SER A 456 18.22 -8.44 16.15
CA SER A 456 17.51 -7.56 15.22
C SER A 456 18.19 -7.51 13.86
N GLU A 457 17.41 -7.32 12.80
CA GLU A 457 17.90 -7.06 11.44
C GLU A 457 18.76 -5.79 11.36
N GLU A 458 18.42 -4.77 12.16
CA GLU A 458 19.05 -3.44 12.19
C GLU A 458 20.48 -3.52 12.73
N ASN A 459 20.67 -4.33 13.77
CA ASN A 459 21.97 -4.66 14.34
C ASN A 459 22.07 -6.18 14.55
N PRO A 460 22.59 -6.93 13.55
CA PRO A 460 22.57 -8.39 13.53
C PRO A 460 23.65 -8.99 14.44
N VAL A 461 23.66 -8.57 15.70
CA VAL A 461 24.47 -9.09 16.80
C VAL A 461 23.50 -9.69 17.81
N PRO A 462 23.57 -11.01 18.08
CA PRO A 462 22.75 -11.61 19.13
C PRO A 462 23.05 -11.02 20.50
N LEU A 463 22.01 -10.64 21.24
CA LEU A 463 22.09 -10.05 22.58
C LEU A 463 21.43 -10.99 23.60
N GLU A 464 22.07 -11.15 24.76
CA GLU A 464 21.51 -11.87 25.89
C GLU A 464 20.41 -11.05 26.57
N MET A 465 19.20 -11.62 26.67
CA MET A 465 18.03 -10.98 27.26
C MET A 465 17.83 -11.33 28.75
N GLY A 466 18.63 -12.26 29.29
CA GLY A 466 18.60 -12.64 30.71
C GLY A 466 17.54 -13.68 31.09
N GLY A 467 16.74 -14.16 30.14
CA GLY A 467 15.81 -15.28 30.32
C GLY A 467 16.40 -16.62 29.90
N SER A 468 15.53 -17.63 29.73
CA SER A 468 15.93 -18.97 29.26
C SER A 468 14.83 -19.67 28.47
N GLY A 469 15.19 -20.31 27.37
CA GLY A 469 14.32 -21.25 26.66
C GLY A 469 14.08 -20.94 25.20
N TYR A 470 14.12 -19.67 24.78
CA TYR A 470 13.91 -19.29 23.38
C TYR A 470 14.83 -18.15 22.92
N SER A 471 15.21 -18.22 21.65
CA SER A 471 15.88 -17.15 20.92
C SER A 471 14.91 -16.51 19.94
N VAL A 472 14.94 -15.19 19.79
CA VAL A 472 14.04 -14.44 18.89
C VAL A 472 14.87 -13.64 17.89
N CYS A 473 14.64 -13.85 16.59
CA CYS A 473 15.10 -12.94 15.55
C CYS A 473 13.93 -12.13 15.04
N PHE A 474 14.15 -10.85 14.75
CA PHE A 474 13.11 -9.99 14.19
C PHE A 474 13.64 -8.97 13.19
N ASP A 475 12.82 -8.66 12.18
CA ASP A 475 12.86 -7.39 11.47
C ASP A 475 11.86 -6.46 12.17
N PRO A 476 12.34 -5.38 12.82
CA PRO A 476 11.48 -4.54 13.63
C PRO A 476 10.42 -3.80 12.81
N LEU A 477 10.74 -3.40 11.58
CA LEU A 477 9.85 -2.62 10.72
C LEU A 477 10.19 -2.75 9.23
N ASP A 478 9.82 -3.89 8.64
CA ASP A 478 9.81 -4.08 7.19
C ASP A 478 8.94 -3.01 6.53
N GLY A 479 9.49 -2.40 5.48
CA GLY A 479 8.88 -1.26 4.80
C GLY A 479 9.16 0.10 5.46
N SER A 480 10.13 0.22 6.36
CA SER A 480 10.54 1.50 6.97
C SER A 480 10.69 2.65 5.94
N SER A 481 11.28 2.35 4.76
CA SER A 481 11.47 3.30 3.65
C SER A 481 10.19 3.82 2.97
N ILE A 482 9.04 3.21 3.24
CA ILE A 482 7.72 3.58 2.71
C ILE A 482 6.72 4.00 3.79
N VAL A 483 7.12 4.07 5.06
CA VAL A 483 6.26 4.56 6.16
C VAL A 483 5.68 5.93 5.82
N ASP A 484 6.48 6.83 5.26
CA ASP A 484 6.09 8.19 4.87
C ASP A 484 4.99 8.23 3.79
N THR A 485 4.99 7.28 2.85
CA THR A 485 3.94 7.13 1.82
C THR A 485 2.62 6.62 2.38
N ASN A 486 2.59 6.28 3.68
CA ASN A 486 1.44 5.73 4.37
C ASN A 486 0.94 4.42 3.75
N PHE A 487 1.80 3.67 3.06
CA PHE A 487 1.56 2.26 2.77
C PHE A 487 1.67 1.45 4.06
N SER A 488 1.02 0.29 4.07
CA SER A 488 1.18 -0.67 5.16
C SER A 488 2.62 -1.14 5.28
N VAL A 489 3.06 -1.35 6.52
CA VAL A 489 4.39 -1.81 6.91
C VAL A 489 4.24 -2.92 7.96
N GLY A 490 5.31 -3.51 8.47
CA GLY A 490 5.14 -4.51 9.51
C GLY A 490 6.39 -5.00 10.22
N THR A 491 6.20 -5.71 11.31
CA THR A 491 7.26 -6.43 12.02
C THR A 491 7.26 -7.88 11.58
N ILE A 492 8.43 -8.50 11.42
CA ILE A 492 8.58 -9.95 11.20
C ILE A 492 9.34 -10.52 12.39
N PHE A 493 8.96 -11.70 12.88
CA PHE A 493 9.73 -12.39 13.91
C PHE A 493 9.66 -13.91 13.81
N GLY A 494 10.76 -14.56 14.21
CA GLY A 494 10.85 -16.01 14.39
C GLY A 494 11.34 -16.35 15.80
N VAL A 495 10.82 -17.45 16.36
CA VAL A 495 11.13 -17.91 17.71
C VAL A 495 11.72 -19.32 17.64
N TRP A 496 12.99 -19.46 18.01
CA TRP A 496 13.72 -20.74 18.05
C TRP A 496 13.87 -21.24 19.48
N PRO A 497 13.71 -22.55 19.75
CA PRO A 497 14.05 -23.12 21.06
C PRO A 497 15.53 -22.97 21.41
N GLY A 498 15.82 -22.78 22.69
CA GLY A 498 17.16 -22.64 23.24
C GLY A 498 17.83 -21.33 22.86
N ASN A 499 19.15 -21.37 22.74
CA ASN A 499 20.05 -20.21 22.64
C ASN A 499 20.88 -20.21 21.36
N ARG A 500 20.38 -20.87 20.32
CA ARG A 500 21.11 -21.06 19.08
C ARG A 500 20.19 -20.84 17.90
N ILE A 501 20.56 -19.86 17.08
CA ILE A 501 19.99 -19.63 15.75
C ILE A 501 20.93 -20.18 14.68
N ILE A 502 22.23 -19.91 14.77
CA ILE A 502 23.24 -20.41 13.84
C ILE A 502 23.39 -21.94 13.97
N GLY A 503 23.33 -22.64 12.86
CA GLY A 503 23.36 -24.09 12.75
C GLY A 503 21.98 -24.75 12.76
N THR A 504 20.92 -23.99 13.06
CA THR A 504 19.51 -24.42 12.95
C THR A 504 18.95 -24.15 11.55
N THR A 505 17.70 -24.52 11.34
CA THR A 505 16.91 -24.28 10.13
C THR A 505 15.60 -23.59 10.48
N GLY A 506 14.82 -23.18 9.48
CA GLY A 506 13.45 -22.72 9.73
C GLY A 506 12.52 -23.82 10.24
N ARG A 507 12.81 -25.11 10.00
CA ARG A 507 12.05 -26.23 10.59
C ARG A 507 12.20 -26.31 12.12
N ASP A 508 13.21 -25.66 12.69
CA ASP A 508 13.44 -25.60 14.12
C ASP A 508 12.66 -24.48 14.81
N LEU A 509 12.05 -23.56 14.07
CA LEU A 509 11.15 -22.54 14.61
C LEU A 509 10.04 -23.19 15.44
N ALA A 510 9.84 -22.71 16.67
CA ALA A 510 8.70 -23.08 17.50
C ALA A 510 7.43 -22.29 17.09
N ALA A 511 7.63 -21.04 16.70
CA ALA A 511 6.60 -20.15 16.17
C ALA A 511 7.23 -19.06 15.29
N SER A 512 6.43 -18.45 14.43
CA SER A 512 6.77 -17.21 13.75
C SER A 512 5.55 -16.32 13.62
N GLY A 513 5.77 -15.05 13.30
CA GLY A 513 4.69 -14.14 13.03
C GLY A 513 5.11 -12.91 12.25
N ILE A 514 4.10 -12.26 11.68
CA ILE A 514 4.17 -10.90 11.17
C ILE A 514 3.10 -10.05 11.86
N CYS A 515 3.41 -8.81 12.17
CA CYS A 515 2.40 -7.82 12.54
C CYS A 515 2.29 -6.78 11.44
N VAL A 516 1.12 -6.70 10.81
CA VAL A 516 0.83 -5.77 9.72
C VAL A 516 0.26 -4.49 10.30
N TYR A 517 0.97 -3.38 10.11
CA TYR A 517 0.54 -2.03 10.44
C TYR A 517 0.00 -1.36 9.17
N GLY A 518 -1.31 -1.53 8.93
CA GLY A 518 -2.04 -0.89 7.85
C GLY A 518 -3.22 -0.06 8.41
N PRO A 519 -4.31 0.11 7.63
CA PRO A 519 -5.57 0.67 8.16
C PRO A 519 -6.07 -0.10 9.40
N ARG A 520 -5.78 -1.40 9.47
CA ARG A 520 -6.00 -2.26 10.63
C ARG A 520 -4.66 -2.74 11.16
N THR A 521 -4.61 -3.12 12.44
CA THR A 521 -3.42 -3.76 13.02
C THR A 521 -3.72 -5.24 13.22
N VAL A 522 -3.02 -6.10 12.47
CA VAL A 522 -3.24 -7.55 12.44
C VAL A 522 -1.95 -8.27 12.78
N LEU A 523 -2.00 -9.14 13.80
CA LEU A 523 -0.94 -10.07 14.14
C LEU A 523 -1.26 -11.43 13.50
N CYS A 524 -0.44 -11.85 12.55
CA CYS A 524 -0.56 -13.12 11.83
C CYS A 524 0.53 -14.08 12.31
N VAL A 525 0.18 -15.23 12.88
CA VAL A 525 1.13 -16.16 13.53
C VAL A 525 0.95 -17.60 13.09
N ALA A 526 2.04 -18.37 13.09
CA ALA A 526 2.03 -19.81 12.91
C ALA A 526 2.83 -20.50 14.01
N PHE A 527 2.37 -21.68 14.41
CA PHE A 527 3.04 -22.52 15.41
C PHE A 527 3.48 -23.84 14.78
N LYS A 528 4.65 -24.34 15.18
CA LYS A 528 5.23 -25.57 14.62
C LYS A 528 4.31 -26.77 14.73
N ASP A 529 3.67 -26.94 15.89
CA ASP A 529 2.89 -28.14 16.20
C ASP A 529 1.37 -27.88 16.21
N TYR A 530 0.92 -26.75 15.63
CA TYR A 530 -0.50 -26.42 15.45
C TYR A 530 -0.79 -26.22 13.95
N PRO A 531 -1.97 -26.64 13.44
CA PRO A 531 -2.30 -26.49 12.03
C PRO A 531 -2.76 -25.08 11.68
N GLY A 532 -2.33 -24.61 10.50
CA GLY A 532 -2.74 -23.34 9.94
C GLY A 532 -1.89 -22.14 10.37
N THR A 533 -2.26 -21.00 9.80
CA THR A 533 -1.74 -19.67 10.12
C THR A 533 -2.90 -18.78 10.57
N HIS A 534 -2.71 -17.95 11.59
CA HIS A 534 -3.79 -17.38 12.40
C HIS A 534 -3.69 -15.86 12.52
N ASP A 535 -4.78 -15.17 12.17
CA ASP A 535 -4.89 -13.72 12.32
C ASP A 535 -5.57 -13.33 13.62
N PHE A 536 -4.97 -12.35 14.29
CA PHE A 536 -5.53 -11.64 15.42
C PHE A 536 -5.65 -10.17 15.08
N LEU A 537 -6.86 -9.61 15.17
CA LEU A 537 -7.12 -8.19 15.01
C LEU A 537 -6.94 -7.48 16.36
N LEU A 538 -6.20 -6.38 16.37
CA LEU A 538 -6.11 -5.50 17.54
C LEU A 538 -7.37 -4.63 17.61
N GLY A 539 -8.15 -4.80 18.69
CA GLY A 539 -9.30 -3.95 19.00
C GLY A 539 -8.93 -2.64 19.67
N ASP A 540 -9.88 -1.70 19.70
CA ASP A 540 -9.71 -0.41 20.39
C ASP A 540 -9.59 -0.53 21.91
N ASP A 541 -10.06 -1.65 22.47
CA ASP A 541 -9.84 -2.01 23.88
C ASP A 541 -8.40 -2.50 24.16
N GLY A 542 -7.55 -2.53 23.12
CA GLY A 542 -6.15 -2.94 23.19
C GLY A 542 -5.96 -4.46 23.19
N LYS A 543 -6.99 -5.27 22.94
CA LYS A 543 -6.91 -6.73 22.94
C LYS A 543 -6.76 -7.30 21.54
N TRP A 544 -6.05 -8.42 21.47
CA TRP A 544 -5.91 -9.24 20.27
C TRP A 544 -7.03 -10.27 20.20
N THR A 545 -7.88 -10.15 19.19
CA THR A 545 -9.04 -11.04 18.96
C THR A 545 -8.78 -11.92 17.74
N TYR A 546 -8.94 -13.23 17.87
CA TYR A 546 -8.77 -14.18 16.78
C TYR A 546 -9.88 -14.02 15.73
N VAL A 547 -9.50 -13.78 14.47
CA VAL A 547 -10.47 -13.43 13.41
C VAL A 547 -10.45 -14.39 12.22
N LYS A 548 -9.33 -15.07 11.94
CA LYS A 548 -9.22 -15.94 10.77
C LYS A 548 -8.10 -16.97 10.91
N ALA A 549 -8.29 -18.13 10.27
CA ALA A 549 -7.24 -19.10 9.99
C ALA A 549 -7.08 -19.31 8.47
N TYR A 550 -5.86 -19.60 8.07
CA TYR A 550 -5.48 -19.99 6.71
C TYR A 550 -4.94 -21.41 6.73
N THR A 551 -5.50 -22.26 5.86
CA THR A 551 -5.05 -23.65 5.66
C THR A 551 -4.90 -23.99 4.18
N HIS A 552 -5.12 -23.01 3.29
CA HIS A 552 -5.00 -23.18 1.86
C HIS A 552 -4.45 -21.91 1.18
N ILE A 553 -3.52 -22.11 0.23
CA ILE A 553 -3.15 -21.10 -0.78
C ILE A 553 -3.27 -21.76 -2.16
N GLY A 554 -4.36 -21.42 -2.84
CA GLY A 554 -4.74 -21.97 -4.14
C GLY A 554 -4.13 -21.22 -5.32
N GLU A 555 -4.48 -21.69 -6.52
CA GLU A 555 -4.04 -21.05 -7.76
C GLU A 555 -4.74 -19.70 -7.97
N GLY A 556 -4.01 -18.75 -8.54
CA GLY A 556 -4.58 -17.45 -8.87
C GLY A 556 -3.63 -16.55 -9.64
N LYS A 557 -4.23 -15.66 -10.43
CA LYS A 557 -3.51 -14.68 -11.26
C LYS A 557 -3.17 -13.42 -10.46
N MET A 558 -2.28 -13.53 -9.48
CA MET A 558 -1.76 -12.42 -8.68
C MET A 558 -0.26 -12.60 -8.45
N PHE A 559 0.52 -11.52 -8.57
CA PHE A 559 1.96 -11.56 -8.35
C PHE A 559 2.51 -10.27 -7.75
N ALA A 560 3.55 -10.43 -6.93
CA ALA A 560 4.29 -9.37 -6.26
C ALA A 560 5.80 -9.50 -6.59
N PRO A 561 6.30 -8.83 -7.65
CA PRO A 561 7.66 -9.00 -8.15
C PRO A 561 8.67 -8.08 -7.47
N GLY A 562 9.20 -8.54 -6.34
CA GLY A 562 10.39 -7.96 -5.71
C GLY A 562 11.59 -7.94 -6.64
N ASN A 563 12.40 -6.88 -6.54
CA ASN A 563 13.59 -6.67 -7.36
C ASN A 563 13.35 -6.80 -8.88
N LEU A 564 12.22 -6.30 -9.41
CA LEU A 564 11.87 -6.35 -10.84
C LEU A 564 13.03 -5.94 -11.80
N ARG A 565 13.90 -5.02 -11.37
CA ARG A 565 15.12 -4.61 -12.10
C ARG A 565 16.07 -5.75 -12.46
N CYS A 566 16.01 -6.88 -11.76
CA CYS A 566 16.82 -8.06 -12.06
C CYS A 566 16.46 -8.68 -13.41
N THR A 567 15.28 -8.39 -13.97
CA THR A 567 14.90 -8.83 -15.33
C THR A 567 15.82 -8.30 -16.43
N LEU A 568 16.67 -7.31 -16.15
CA LEU A 568 17.61 -6.76 -17.13
C LEU A 568 18.79 -7.69 -17.40
N ASP A 569 19.29 -8.38 -16.38
CA ASP A 569 20.48 -9.23 -16.43
C ASP A 569 20.29 -10.63 -15.81
N ASN A 570 19.05 -11.01 -15.49
CA ASN A 570 18.63 -12.37 -15.17
C ASN A 570 17.57 -12.85 -16.20
N PRO A 571 17.98 -13.56 -17.26
CA PRO A 571 17.09 -14.05 -18.32
C PRO A 571 15.99 -14.98 -17.79
N GLU A 572 16.27 -15.78 -16.78
CA GLU A 572 15.31 -16.72 -16.20
C GLU A 572 14.17 -15.98 -15.47
N TYR A 573 14.50 -14.96 -14.68
CA TYR A 573 13.51 -14.13 -14.03
C TYR A 573 12.72 -13.29 -15.03
N GLU A 574 13.39 -12.80 -16.08
CA GLU A 574 12.74 -12.12 -17.20
C GLU A 574 11.68 -13.01 -17.86
N ARG A 575 11.98 -14.28 -18.15
CA ARG A 575 11.01 -15.24 -18.70
C ARG A 575 9.78 -15.36 -17.80
N LEU A 576 9.98 -15.42 -16.48
CA LEU A 576 8.91 -15.56 -15.51
C LEU A 576 8.00 -14.32 -15.45
N ILE A 577 8.59 -13.13 -15.40
CA ILE A 577 7.84 -11.85 -15.44
C ILE A 577 7.10 -11.69 -16.77
N SER A 578 7.74 -12.09 -17.88
CA SER A 578 7.12 -12.09 -19.20
C SER A 578 5.91 -13.02 -19.25
N TYR A 579 5.99 -14.20 -18.63
CA TYR A 579 4.86 -15.11 -18.48
C TYR A 579 3.71 -14.45 -17.71
N TYR A 580 3.95 -13.88 -16.52
CA TYR A 580 2.90 -13.23 -15.73
C TYR A 580 2.23 -12.09 -16.49
N THR A 581 3.02 -11.30 -17.23
CA THR A 581 2.52 -10.19 -18.05
C THR A 581 1.66 -10.70 -19.21
N ARG A 582 2.14 -11.69 -19.98
CA ARG A 582 1.37 -12.33 -21.07
C ARG A 582 0.08 -12.97 -20.58
N GLN A 583 0.10 -13.57 -19.39
CA GLN A 583 -1.06 -14.22 -18.78
C GLN A 583 -1.97 -13.25 -18.02
N GLN A 584 -1.69 -11.94 -18.07
CA GLN A 584 -2.48 -10.86 -17.47
C GLN A 584 -2.68 -11.04 -15.96
N TYR A 585 -1.62 -11.42 -15.23
CA TYR A 585 -1.65 -11.50 -13.78
C TYR A 585 -1.90 -10.12 -13.17
N THR A 586 -2.61 -10.09 -12.05
CA THR A 586 -2.86 -8.86 -11.29
C THR A 586 -1.60 -8.50 -10.49
N LEU A 587 -0.99 -7.37 -10.83
CA LEU A 587 0.15 -6.83 -10.10
C LEU A 587 -0.28 -6.21 -8.77
N ARG A 588 0.41 -6.55 -7.69
CA ARG A 588 0.31 -5.89 -6.37
C ARG A 588 1.67 -5.93 -5.69
N TYR A 589 2.30 -4.78 -5.52
CA TYR A 589 3.64 -4.70 -4.92
C TYR A 589 3.89 -3.31 -4.33
N THR A 590 4.07 -3.25 -3.02
CA THR A 590 4.41 -2.02 -2.28
C THR A 590 5.91 -1.87 -2.09
N GLY A 591 6.64 -2.98 -2.08
CA GLY A 591 8.05 -3.04 -1.71
C GLY A 591 8.32 -3.23 -0.21
N GLY A 592 7.27 -3.43 0.61
CA GLY A 592 7.38 -4.02 1.95
C GLY A 592 7.02 -5.50 1.86
N MET A 593 7.89 -6.37 2.35
CA MET A 593 7.68 -7.81 2.30
C MET A 593 6.44 -8.27 3.08
N VAL A 594 6.19 -7.70 4.27
CA VAL A 594 5.05 -8.02 5.13
C VAL A 594 3.73 -7.82 4.40
N PRO A 595 3.37 -6.62 3.92
CA PRO A 595 2.12 -6.44 3.18
C PRO A 595 2.08 -7.27 1.88
N ASP A 596 3.20 -7.34 1.15
CA ASP A 596 3.24 -8.00 -0.17
C ASP A 596 3.09 -9.52 -0.08
N VAL A 597 3.47 -10.15 1.03
CA VAL A 597 3.21 -11.57 1.33
C VAL A 597 1.86 -11.75 2.02
N TYR A 598 1.48 -10.87 2.95
CA TYR A 598 0.22 -11.00 3.70
C TYR A 598 -1.01 -11.00 2.78
N GLN A 599 -1.03 -10.20 1.71
CA GLN A 599 -2.11 -10.24 0.72
C GLN A 599 -2.34 -11.63 0.12
N MET A 600 -1.30 -12.44 -0.04
CA MET A 600 -1.38 -13.79 -0.60
C MET A 600 -2.08 -14.74 0.38
N LEU A 601 -1.79 -14.60 1.68
CA LEU A 601 -2.49 -15.35 2.73
C LEU A 601 -3.97 -14.97 2.73
N VAL A 602 -4.28 -13.67 2.79
CA VAL A 602 -5.66 -13.16 2.84
C VAL A 602 -6.49 -13.60 1.63
N LYS A 603 -5.93 -13.44 0.42
CA LYS A 603 -6.58 -13.81 -0.84
C LYS A 603 -6.47 -15.30 -1.15
N GLU A 604 -5.74 -16.06 -0.34
CA GLU A 604 -5.48 -17.49 -0.48
C GLU A 604 -4.99 -17.86 -1.88
N LYS A 605 -4.19 -17.00 -2.51
CA LYS A 605 -3.63 -17.20 -3.86
C LYS A 605 -2.51 -16.21 -4.17
N GLY A 606 -1.77 -16.53 -5.22
CA GLY A 606 -0.75 -15.66 -5.80
C GLY A 606 0.67 -16.09 -5.47
N VAL A 607 1.63 -15.21 -5.78
CA VAL A 607 3.06 -15.46 -5.63
C VAL A 607 3.84 -14.17 -5.36
N PHE A 608 4.72 -14.22 -4.38
CA PHE A 608 5.76 -13.21 -4.13
C PHE A 608 7.11 -13.75 -4.56
N THR A 609 7.89 -12.95 -5.29
CA THR A 609 9.25 -13.31 -5.69
C THR A 609 10.21 -12.19 -5.34
N ASN A 610 11.39 -12.50 -4.84
CA ASN A 610 12.50 -11.55 -4.72
C ASN A 610 13.78 -12.23 -5.16
N VAL A 611 14.24 -11.90 -6.36
CA VAL A 611 15.28 -12.62 -7.11
C VAL A 611 16.54 -11.78 -7.22
N ILE A 612 17.69 -12.44 -7.34
CA ILE A 612 19.00 -11.79 -7.58
C ILE A 612 19.36 -11.76 -9.06
N SER A 613 20.38 -10.98 -9.40
CA SER A 613 21.00 -10.98 -10.71
C SER A 613 22.51 -10.71 -10.59
N PRO A 614 23.31 -10.84 -11.66
CA PRO A 614 24.73 -10.50 -11.62
C PRO A 614 25.01 -9.09 -11.04
N SER A 615 24.14 -8.11 -11.31
CA SER A 615 24.26 -6.74 -10.78
C SER A 615 23.54 -6.49 -9.45
N THR A 616 22.64 -7.36 -9.01
CA THR A 616 21.80 -7.14 -7.82
C THR A 616 21.91 -8.31 -6.84
N LYS A 617 22.47 -8.04 -5.66
CA LYS A 617 22.61 -9.04 -4.58
C LYS A 617 21.30 -9.29 -3.83
N ALA A 618 21.23 -10.43 -3.15
CA ALA A 618 20.13 -10.77 -2.25
C ALA A 618 20.02 -9.72 -1.14
N LYS A 619 18.80 -9.30 -0.82
CA LYS A 619 18.51 -8.33 0.25
C LYS A 619 17.93 -9.00 1.48
N LEU A 620 17.03 -9.96 1.30
CA LEU A 620 16.30 -10.57 2.38
C LEU A 620 17.21 -11.52 3.18
N ARG A 621 17.11 -11.47 4.50
CA ARG A 621 17.89 -12.30 5.42
C ARG A 621 17.07 -13.52 5.87
N LEU A 622 17.75 -14.65 5.98
CA LEU A 622 17.12 -15.95 6.24
C LEU A 622 16.46 -16.02 7.63
N SER A 623 17.20 -15.63 8.67
CA SER A 623 16.79 -15.68 10.08
C SER A 623 15.76 -14.61 10.46
N PHE A 624 15.81 -13.43 9.85
CA PHE A 624 14.94 -12.31 10.20
C PHE A 624 13.64 -12.27 9.38
N GLU A 625 13.69 -12.73 8.12
CA GLU A 625 12.59 -12.53 7.18
C GLU A 625 12.16 -13.87 6.53
N ALA A 626 13.06 -14.54 5.82
CA ALA A 626 12.67 -15.62 4.91
C ALA A 626 12.16 -16.89 5.62
N ALA A 627 12.84 -17.37 6.65
CA ALA A 627 12.41 -18.55 7.42
C ALA A 627 11.12 -18.28 8.22
N PRO A 628 10.99 -17.16 8.96
CA PRO A 628 9.74 -16.79 9.62
C PRO A 628 8.53 -16.75 8.68
N ILE A 629 8.67 -16.12 7.51
CA ILE A 629 7.61 -16.03 6.50
C ILE A 629 7.31 -17.38 5.87
N ALA A 630 8.32 -18.20 5.59
CA ALA A 630 8.12 -19.53 5.05
C ALA A 630 7.29 -20.42 5.97
N LEU A 631 7.44 -20.29 7.29
CA LEU A 631 6.61 -21.03 8.25
C LEU A 631 5.15 -20.61 8.13
N LEU A 632 4.86 -19.31 8.05
CA LEU A 632 3.49 -18.80 7.84
C LEU A 632 2.88 -19.32 6.52
N VAL A 633 3.65 -19.27 5.43
CA VAL A 633 3.17 -19.64 4.09
C VAL A 633 2.93 -21.14 3.98
N GLU A 634 3.87 -21.97 4.46
CA GLU A 634 3.72 -23.43 4.40
C GLU A 634 2.65 -23.94 5.35
N LYS A 635 2.48 -23.32 6.53
CA LYS A 635 1.38 -23.63 7.46
C LYS A 635 0.02 -23.23 6.92
N ALA A 636 -0.04 -22.18 6.10
CA ALA A 636 -1.22 -21.81 5.34
C ALA A 636 -1.47 -22.69 4.10
N GLY A 637 -0.66 -23.74 3.85
CA GLY A 637 -0.86 -24.66 2.72
C GLY A 637 -0.20 -24.22 1.40
N GLY A 638 0.59 -23.14 1.42
CA GLY A 638 1.45 -22.74 0.32
C GLY A 638 2.78 -23.51 0.29
N ALA A 639 3.74 -22.96 -0.44
CA ALA A 639 5.11 -23.45 -0.50
C ALA A 639 6.12 -22.29 -0.49
N SER A 640 7.37 -22.62 -0.21
CA SER A 640 8.51 -21.73 -0.40
C SER A 640 9.59 -22.37 -1.28
N SER A 641 10.34 -21.52 -1.97
CA SER A 641 11.57 -21.87 -2.69
C SER A 641 12.62 -20.79 -2.45
N CYS A 642 13.84 -21.21 -2.14
CA CYS A 642 14.89 -20.39 -1.58
C CYS A 642 16.25 -20.74 -2.20
N ASP A 643 17.21 -19.81 -2.07
CA ASP A 643 18.64 -20.01 -2.40
C ASP A 643 18.93 -20.36 -3.88
N GLY A 644 17.94 -20.23 -4.77
CA GLY A 644 18.07 -20.61 -6.18
C GLY A 644 18.31 -22.10 -6.42
N LYS A 645 18.02 -22.94 -5.42
CA LYS A 645 18.24 -24.38 -5.47
C LYS A 645 16.94 -25.19 -5.44
N GLY A 646 15.78 -24.54 -5.35
CA GLY A 646 14.49 -25.22 -5.18
C GLY A 646 14.33 -25.87 -3.81
N VAL A 647 15.00 -25.32 -2.79
CA VAL A 647 14.91 -25.77 -1.40
C VAL A 647 13.92 -24.86 -0.68
N SER A 648 13.05 -25.40 0.18
CA SER A 648 12.21 -24.55 1.04
C SER A 648 13.08 -23.67 1.92
N ALA A 649 12.68 -22.42 2.17
CA ALA A 649 13.41 -21.55 3.08
C ALA A 649 13.45 -22.11 4.52
N LEU A 650 12.54 -23.02 4.87
CA LEU A 650 12.58 -23.71 6.16
C LEU A 650 13.68 -24.77 6.24
N ASP A 651 14.13 -25.31 5.11
CA ASP A 651 15.13 -26.37 5.06
C ASP A 651 16.56 -25.85 4.83
N VAL A 652 16.74 -24.53 4.67
CA VAL A 652 18.07 -23.92 4.55
C VAL A 652 18.69 -23.77 5.94
N GLN A 653 19.89 -24.33 6.11
CA GLN A 653 20.67 -24.13 7.34
C GLN A 653 21.16 -22.69 7.46
N ILE A 654 20.96 -22.10 8.64
CA ILE A 654 21.41 -20.76 8.99
C ILE A 654 22.89 -20.84 9.38
N ASN A 655 23.80 -20.45 8.48
CA ASN A 655 25.24 -20.48 8.72
C ASN A 655 25.79 -19.16 9.26
N GLY A 656 25.07 -18.06 9.04
CA GLY A 656 25.37 -16.74 9.58
C GLY A 656 24.07 -16.03 9.91
N ILE A 657 24.10 -15.21 10.96
CA ILE A 657 22.89 -14.52 11.43
C ILE A 657 22.35 -13.55 10.39
N ASP A 658 23.21 -12.97 9.55
CA ASP A 658 22.87 -12.04 8.46
C ASP A 658 22.83 -12.72 7.07
N GLN A 659 22.79 -14.06 7.02
CA GLN A 659 22.76 -14.83 5.77
C GLN A 659 21.60 -14.36 4.88
N ARG A 660 21.93 -13.89 3.67
CA ARG A 660 20.95 -13.40 2.70
C ARG A 660 20.55 -14.46 1.70
N THR A 661 19.34 -14.36 1.18
CA THR A 661 18.80 -15.30 0.21
C THR A 661 17.80 -14.65 -0.74
N GLN A 662 17.63 -15.25 -1.91
CA GLN A 662 16.47 -15.00 -2.76
C GLN A 662 15.32 -15.90 -2.35
N VAL A 663 14.09 -15.46 -2.59
CA VAL A 663 12.89 -16.19 -2.14
C VAL A 663 11.79 -16.18 -3.18
N CYS A 664 10.97 -17.23 -3.13
CA CYS A 664 9.65 -17.31 -3.71
C CYS A 664 8.70 -17.89 -2.66
N PHE A 665 7.57 -17.21 -2.44
CA PHE A 665 6.47 -17.65 -1.58
C PHE A 665 5.19 -17.64 -2.38
N GLY A 666 4.39 -18.69 -2.31
CA GLY A 666 3.28 -18.83 -3.24
C GLY A 666 2.36 -19.98 -2.96
N SER A 667 1.34 -20.09 -3.81
CA SER A 667 0.70 -21.38 -4.08
C SER A 667 1.74 -22.39 -4.57
N ARG A 668 1.48 -23.68 -4.33
CA ARG A 668 2.38 -24.77 -4.74
C ARG A 668 2.68 -24.73 -6.24
N THR A 669 1.66 -24.50 -7.07
CA THR A 669 1.81 -24.38 -8.54
C THR A 669 2.73 -23.22 -8.92
N GLU A 670 2.59 -22.05 -8.30
CA GLU A 670 3.40 -20.90 -8.67
C GLU A 670 4.84 -20.99 -8.13
N VAL A 671 5.07 -21.66 -7.01
CA VAL A 671 6.42 -22.00 -6.54
C VAL A 671 7.06 -23.05 -7.47
N ALA A 672 6.31 -24.05 -7.93
CA ALA A 672 6.78 -25.02 -8.92
C ALA A 672 7.11 -24.33 -10.25
N ARG A 673 6.29 -23.38 -10.69
CA ARG A 673 6.55 -22.55 -11.87
C ARG A 673 7.83 -21.75 -11.69
N PHE A 674 8.00 -21.10 -10.55
CA PHE A 674 9.22 -20.38 -10.22
C PHE A 674 10.45 -21.30 -10.30
N GLU A 675 10.43 -22.48 -9.68
CA GLU A 675 11.53 -23.44 -9.77
C GLU A 675 11.81 -23.88 -11.21
N HIS A 676 10.77 -24.15 -12.00
CA HIS A 676 10.91 -24.53 -13.41
C HIS A 676 11.53 -23.42 -14.26
N TYR A 677 11.08 -22.17 -14.08
CA TYR A 677 11.59 -21.03 -14.85
C TYR A 677 13.02 -20.66 -14.48
N LEU A 678 13.37 -20.75 -13.18
CA LEU A 678 14.69 -20.37 -12.68
C LEU A 678 15.73 -21.49 -12.80
N ASN A 679 15.32 -22.75 -12.66
CA ASN A 679 16.23 -23.89 -12.54
C ASN A 679 16.03 -24.95 -13.63
N GLY A 680 15.05 -24.77 -14.52
CA GLY A 680 14.72 -25.70 -15.61
C GLY A 680 13.92 -26.94 -15.19
N LYS A 681 13.61 -27.11 -13.90
CA LYS A 681 12.80 -28.21 -13.37
C LYS A 681 12.16 -27.86 -12.02
N VAL A 682 11.08 -28.56 -11.69
CA VAL A 682 10.50 -28.57 -10.35
C VAL A 682 11.34 -29.48 -9.44
N SER A 683 11.54 -29.09 -8.18
CA SER A 683 12.27 -29.88 -7.19
C SER A 683 11.56 -31.19 -6.85
N GLU A 684 12.32 -32.27 -6.63
CA GLU A 684 11.77 -33.56 -6.20
C GLU A 684 11.06 -33.46 -4.85
N ARG A 685 11.55 -32.59 -3.97
CA ARG A 685 10.89 -32.24 -2.69
C ARG A 685 9.47 -31.76 -2.94
N LEU A 686 9.30 -30.72 -3.76
CA LEU A 686 7.98 -30.14 -3.97
C LEU A 686 7.04 -31.13 -4.67
N LEU A 687 7.55 -31.97 -5.59
CA LEU A 687 6.76 -33.03 -6.24
C LEU A 687 6.38 -34.20 -5.31
N ALA A 688 7.09 -34.39 -4.20
CA ALA A 688 6.80 -35.45 -3.22
C ALA A 688 5.71 -35.06 -2.22
N GLU A 689 5.46 -33.76 -2.03
CA GLU A 689 4.39 -33.18 -1.20
C GLU A 689 3.02 -33.30 -1.89
#